data_AF-A0A1H8JRV6-F1
#
_entry.id   AF-A0A1H8JRV6-F1
#
_cell.length_a   1.000
_cell.length_b   1.000
_cell.length_c   1.000
_cell.angle_alpha   90.00
_cell.angle_beta   90.00
_cell.angle_gamma   90.00
#
_symmetry.space_group_name_H-M   'P 1'
#
loop_
_entity.id
_entity.type
_entity.pdbx_description
1 polymer ?
#
loop_
_entity_poly.entity_id
_entity_poly.type
_entity_poly.pdbx_seq_one_letter_code
_entity_poly.pdbx_strand_id
1 'polypeptide(L)'
;MPNPNALVARVSRVGSTAIAPTPPTAAAAAPERIAIDFEGDRSAVLPPGRKARVWRDMLEFTRASNLPAYVEIDAETTVITRVLIPFRARVVDLVTVGENIEVTFIESHARHHLLRANPDFHDMLNALEGGRIDGTEMLVTASRDEHEIIDVRPPPPAGAPVDAYEDPPPSVVSEAQATQLFNDMAALTCDPFTVPSPCIPFLYPDDGCYARAHEMCRLMRLQGIEAEKIWIFGGLHPATSNHPDCAVGWWYHVAPTLLVNTMAGTEKRVIDPSLMSGPATENDWRNRQADPAATFEYTDQRPFWPHNGGNDDTYTLTNQYLQEKRLYLQDRVNDYGALPFACPIVKQLQFIVDRSTFGQDEVTAMLAGANPAVIQAAVFVTLDGFTPQELGITAATPTHPPSIKPTLAVNPVPGQMEVRAEHMSLEDPVHLIRRQRITWTYDVRFTGTGAFGFGGATQTLALSASINGQTANASLLLIKQPNPFEIDGQTHWLSTDLRVFQINQGQPKFGATMGATAAQAPAFIQQVVDNLNAGMTGGQTFDNDLSTNQQTSKLELAEAVSGTKVFNFAVARVRYVGALNAQDVRVFFRLFPVSTTSLSYDTATAYRRGGMGGVTVPLLGLSGGNLASIPCFAASRVDSAAAALDSQTDPTNVKAIAASGTERHVYFGAWLDINQTAPQFPLNAAPPNGPWPANRKSVQELVRGQHQCLVAEIAFDPAPIPNNVNPGTSDKLAQRNLAIVESSNPGVVGSRRIPQTFEIRPTSERLPAEAAADELMIDWGRIPVGSIATLHLPTMDCEEVLELAARAYRTDHLALIDEHTLQIRTGGMSWIPLPRGGDANVPGMLTIDLPPIVRAGQAFTVVVRQVTGQVARPPGVVALAATTVRAWRHVLGSFQITIPVRHKEVLLAPEQRLLSTLRWIERSIPSNDRWYATFQRYVKQVAMRVDGLGGDSTAVTPSPSGDWQATTPGPTTPGSAACRSFAIAVAALLAMLVILLGATASAVQIVLGLLVLALLLLVGHGWVTTCRPGIGRLLVTLGLGLIAGVIILLLLRSGGP
;
A
#
# COMPACT_ATOMS: atom_id res chain seq x y z
N MET A 1 -11.86 19.63 13.23
CA MET A 1 -10.52 20.20 13.48
C MET A 1 -9.99 20.55 12.11
N PRO A 2 -9.36 21.73 11.95
CA PRO A 2 -8.44 21.93 10.83
C PRO A 2 -7.53 20.71 10.76
N ASN A 3 -7.17 20.25 9.57
CA ASN A 3 -6.27 19.12 9.42
C ASN A 3 -5.14 19.24 10.46
N PRO A 4 -5.08 18.36 11.49
CA PRO A 4 -4.23 18.60 12.67
C PRO A 4 -2.74 18.56 12.32
N ASN A 5 -2.43 18.09 11.11
CA ASN A 5 -1.11 18.04 10.53
C ASN A 5 -0.80 19.26 9.64
N ALA A 6 -1.76 20.16 9.43
CA ALA A 6 -1.58 21.37 8.64
C ALA A 6 -1.03 22.52 9.50
N LEU A 7 -0.10 23.25 8.91
CA LEU A 7 0.56 24.40 9.48
C LEU A 7 0.50 25.55 8.47
N VAL A 8 -0.07 26.68 8.90
CA VAL A 8 0.03 27.95 8.17
C VAL A 8 0.92 28.88 8.97
N ALA A 9 2.16 29.08 8.50
CA ALA A 9 3.16 29.86 9.23
C ALA A 9 4.20 30.48 8.29
N ARG A 10 4.84 31.55 8.75
CA ARG A 10 5.98 32.17 8.07
C ARG A 10 7.20 31.26 8.17
N VAL A 11 7.92 31.15 7.07
CA VAL A 11 9.18 30.41 7.00
C VAL A 11 10.30 31.32 7.51
N SER A 12 11.01 30.90 8.56
CA SER A 12 12.14 31.64 9.12
C SER A 12 13.47 31.26 8.46
N ARG A 13 13.63 29.99 8.06
CA ARG A 13 14.85 29.49 7.42
C ARG A 13 14.58 28.30 6.50
N VAL A 14 15.34 28.23 5.42
CA VAL A 14 15.48 27.06 4.55
C VAL A 14 16.97 26.70 4.49
N GLY A 15 17.35 25.44 4.71
CA GLY A 15 18.76 25.05 4.64
C GLY A 15 19.00 23.54 4.72
N SER A 16 20.24 23.12 4.50
CA SER A 16 20.62 21.71 4.67
C SER A 16 20.81 21.36 6.15
N THR A 17 20.35 20.16 6.53
CA THR A 17 20.62 19.60 7.85
C THR A 17 22.00 18.95 7.88
N ALA A 18 22.93 19.52 8.66
CA ALA A 18 24.03 18.72 9.22
C ALA A 18 23.47 17.89 10.37
N ILE A 19 23.40 16.57 10.21
CA ILE A 19 22.92 15.65 11.24
C ILE A 19 23.86 15.76 12.46
N ALA A 20 23.32 15.97 13.66
CA ALA A 20 24.07 15.88 14.91
C ALA A 20 24.72 14.48 15.04
N PRO A 21 25.96 14.35 15.52
CA PRO A 21 26.70 13.09 15.46
C PRO A 21 26.06 12.04 16.38
N THR A 22 25.36 11.09 15.77
CA THR A 22 25.00 9.81 16.42
C THR A 22 26.06 8.78 16.01
N PRO A 23 26.54 7.89 16.90
CA PRO A 23 27.68 7.02 16.59
C PRO A 23 27.38 6.09 15.40
N PRO A 24 28.39 5.76 14.57
CA PRO A 24 28.18 5.05 13.33
C PRO A 24 27.76 3.61 13.63
N THR A 25 26.53 3.27 13.28
CA THR A 25 26.16 1.90 12.93
C THR A 25 25.87 1.87 11.44
N ALA A 26 26.29 0.79 10.79
CA ALA A 26 26.39 0.65 9.34
C ALA A 26 25.03 0.68 8.62
N ALA A 27 24.44 1.87 8.50
CA ALA A 27 23.38 2.20 7.57
C ALA A 27 23.97 3.13 6.50
N ALA A 28 23.60 2.91 5.24
CA ALA A 28 23.91 3.83 4.15
C ALA A 28 23.54 5.27 4.58
N ALA A 29 24.39 6.24 4.29
CA ALA A 29 24.13 7.64 4.62
C ALA A 29 22.75 8.04 4.06
N ALA A 30 21.84 8.44 4.95
CA ALA A 30 20.53 8.93 4.53
C ALA A 30 20.72 10.12 3.55
N PRO A 31 19.93 10.22 2.48
CA PRO A 31 20.01 11.34 1.55
C PRO A 31 19.86 12.66 2.32
N GLU A 32 20.67 13.66 1.96
CA GLU A 32 20.65 14.99 2.56
C GLU A 32 19.24 15.59 2.40
N ARG A 33 18.50 15.71 3.50
CA ARG A 33 17.18 16.33 3.52
C ARG A 33 17.30 17.84 3.77
N ILE A 34 16.40 18.61 3.16
CA ILE A 34 16.30 20.05 3.32
C ILE A 34 15.38 20.33 4.52
N ALA A 35 15.91 21.01 5.53
CA ALA A 35 15.14 21.44 6.70
C ALA A 35 14.51 22.82 6.47
N ILE A 36 13.29 22.96 6.98
CA ILE A 36 12.48 24.16 6.94
C ILE A 36 12.12 24.53 8.38
N ASP A 37 12.55 25.71 8.81
CA ASP A 37 12.16 26.28 10.10
C ASP A 37 11.03 27.28 9.87
N PHE A 38 10.00 27.18 10.71
CA PHE A 38 8.85 28.08 10.75
C PHE A 38 8.89 28.91 12.05
N GLU A 39 8.21 30.06 12.04
CA GLU A 39 8.01 30.83 13.26
C GLU A 39 7.34 29.98 14.37
N GLY A 40 7.83 30.17 15.60
CA GLY A 40 7.37 29.48 16.80
C GLY A 40 8.08 28.14 17.09
N ASP A 41 9.38 28.04 16.80
CA ASP A 41 10.23 26.86 17.07
C ASP A 41 9.72 25.53 16.46
N ARG A 42 9.05 25.61 15.30
CA ARG A 42 8.58 24.44 14.56
C ARG A 42 9.46 24.20 13.34
N SER A 43 9.89 22.95 13.15
CA SER A 43 10.71 22.55 12.00
C SER A 43 10.13 21.31 11.32
N ALA A 44 10.32 21.23 10.01
CA ALA A 44 9.96 20.09 9.19
C ALA A 44 11.03 19.84 8.13
N VAL A 45 10.98 18.69 7.45
CA VAL A 45 11.91 18.35 6.37
C VAL A 45 11.17 18.10 5.07
N LEU A 46 11.76 18.51 3.95
CA LEU A 46 11.22 18.18 2.64
C LEU A 46 11.36 16.68 2.35
N PRO A 47 10.43 16.08 1.57
CA PRO A 47 10.57 14.71 1.12
C PRO A 47 11.78 14.59 0.18
N PRO A 48 12.33 13.37 -0.03
CA PRO A 48 13.32 13.15 -1.07
C PRO A 48 12.69 13.30 -2.47
N GLY A 49 13.53 13.17 -3.52
CA GLY A 49 13.07 13.15 -4.90
C GLY A 49 12.85 14.55 -5.50
N ARG A 50 12.20 14.58 -6.66
CA ARG A 50 12.10 15.80 -7.51
C ARG A 50 11.36 16.96 -6.86
N LYS A 51 10.38 16.66 -6.01
CA LYS A 51 9.53 17.67 -5.34
C LYS A 51 10.30 18.55 -4.36
N ALA A 52 11.38 18.02 -3.77
CA ALA A 52 12.17 18.72 -2.76
C ALA A 52 12.65 20.10 -3.25
N ARG A 53 13.10 20.19 -4.50
CA ARG A 53 13.61 21.45 -5.06
C ARG A 53 12.50 22.48 -5.27
N VAL A 54 11.40 22.08 -5.88
CA VAL A 54 10.29 22.99 -6.17
C VAL A 54 9.64 23.48 -4.89
N TRP A 55 9.41 22.59 -3.92
CA TRP A 55 8.83 22.96 -2.63
C TRP A 55 9.74 23.87 -1.82
N ARG A 56 11.06 23.66 -1.87
CA ARG A 56 12.02 24.60 -1.32
C ARG A 56 11.85 25.99 -1.94
N ASP A 57 11.74 26.06 -3.26
CA ASP A 57 11.63 27.33 -3.99
C ASP A 57 10.27 28.02 -3.74
N MET A 58 9.18 27.24 -3.56
CA MET A 58 7.88 27.74 -3.10
C MET A 58 7.94 28.31 -1.68
N LEU A 59 8.60 27.62 -0.75
CA LEU A 59 8.76 28.09 0.62
C LEU A 59 9.63 29.35 0.70
N GLU A 60 10.72 29.41 -0.07
CA GLU A 60 11.50 30.63 -0.22
C GLU A 60 10.69 31.78 -0.85
N PHE A 61 9.84 31.48 -1.83
CA PHE A 61 8.94 32.48 -2.41
C PHE A 61 7.98 33.06 -1.37
N THR A 62 7.34 32.22 -0.54
CA THR A 62 6.45 32.71 0.54
C THR A 62 7.21 33.60 1.52
N ARG A 63 8.43 33.19 1.92
CA ARG A 63 9.31 33.96 2.79
C ARG A 63 9.67 35.32 2.21
N ALA A 64 10.14 35.34 0.96
CA ALA A 64 10.54 36.56 0.26
C ALA A 64 9.35 37.51 0.01
N SER A 65 8.16 36.95 -0.20
CA SER A 65 6.92 37.69 -0.45
C SER A 65 6.18 38.11 0.83
N ASN A 66 6.76 37.85 2.01
CA ASN A 66 6.13 38.17 3.30
C ASN A 66 4.76 37.48 3.51
N LEU A 67 4.58 36.30 2.90
CA LEU A 67 3.40 35.45 3.00
C LEU A 67 3.69 34.26 3.93
N PRO A 68 2.71 33.76 4.71
CA PRO A 68 2.87 32.46 5.33
C PRO A 68 2.83 31.36 4.26
N ALA A 69 3.42 30.21 4.54
CA ALA A 69 3.23 28.99 3.76
C ALA A 69 2.15 28.14 4.42
N TYR A 70 1.33 27.45 3.62
CA TYR A 70 0.53 26.32 4.09
C TYR A 70 1.32 25.04 3.82
N VAL A 71 1.55 24.23 4.86
CA VAL A 71 2.21 22.94 4.74
C VAL A 71 1.45 21.87 5.51
N GLU A 72 1.45 20.64 5.01
CA GLU A 72 1.00 19.47 5.78
C GLU A 72 2.21 18.64 6.18
N ILE A 73 2.28 18.24 7.43
CA ILE A 73 3.47 17.59 8.02
C ILE A 73 3.08 16.22 8.57
N ASP A 74 3.77 15.18 8.12
CA ASP A 74 3.66 13.86 8.74
C ASP A 74 4.12 13.92 10.20
N ALA A 75 3.22 13.61 11.12
CA ALA A 75 3.43 13.84 12.55
C ALA A 75 4.56 12.99 13.17
N GLU A 76 4.95 11.87 12.54
CA GLU A 76 6.01 10.99 13.04
C GLU A 76 7.38 11.32 12.45
N THR A 77 7.43 11.57 11.14
CA THR A 77 8.68 11.78 10.42
C THR A 77 9.04 13.25 10.25
N THR A 78 8.13 14.16 10.57
CA THR A 78 8.22 15.61 10.32
C THR A 78 8.39 15.96 8.84
N VAL A 79 8.08 15.01 7.94
CA VAL A 79 8.18 15.20 6.50
C VAL A 79 7.01 16.03 6.02
N ILE A 80 7.30 17.08 5.25
CA ILE A 80 6.28 17.85 4.55
C ILE A 80 5.66 16.94 3.48
N THR A 81 4.35 16.84 3.45
CA THR A 81 3.55 16.02 2.53
C THR A 81 2.72 16.86 1.55
N ARG A 82 2.61 18.17 1.81
CA ARG A 82 1.96 19.15 0.93
C ARG A 82 2.52 20.55 1.18
N VAL A 83 2.66 21.35 0.13
CA VAL A 83 2.99 22.79 0.19
C VAL A 83 2.02 23.56 -0.69
N LEU A 84 1.44 24.64 -0.17
CA LEU A 84 0.60 25.58 -0.92
C LEU A 84 1.01 27.02 -0.59
N ILE A 85 0.82 27.92 -1.55
CA ILE A 85 1.10 29.36 -1.41
C ILE A 85 -0.24 30.08 -1.21
N PRO A 86 -0.55 30.55 0.01
CA PRO A 86 -1.69 31.42 0.26
C PRO A 86 -1.55 32.73 -0.50
N PHE A 87 -2.66 33.25 -1.04
CA PHE A 87 -2.70 34.50 -1.78
C PHE A 87 -3.67 35.49 -1.15
N ARG A 88 -3.41 36.77 -1.41
CA ARG A 88 -4.27 37.88 -0.97
C ARG A 88 -5.41 38.06 -1.97
N ALA A 89 -6.63 38.10 -1.48
CA ALA A 89 -7.82 38.09 -2.34
C ALA A 89 -8.95 38.95 -1.77
N ARG A 90 -9.59 39.74 -2.64
CA ARG A 90 -10.88 40.40 -2.39
C ARG A 90 -11.99 39.60 -3.04
N VAL A 91 -13.01 39.26 -2.27
CA VAL A 91 -14.16 38.48 -2.73
C VAL A 91 -15.06 39.35 -3.61
N VAL A 92 -15.37 38.86 -4.81
CA VAL A 92 -16.29 39.51 -5.75
C VAL A 92 -17.70 38.96 -5.55
N ASP A 93 -17.85 37.64 -5.65
CA ASP A 93 -19.14 36.98 -5.56
C ASP A 93 -19.05 35.62 -4.85
N LEU A 94 -20.18 35.19 -4.27
CA LEU A 94 -20.37 33.85 -3.73
C LEU A 94 -21.69 33.28 -4.27
N VAL A 95 -21.61 32.20 -5.05
CA VAL A 95 -22.78 31.59 -5.70
C VAL A 95 -22.89 30.14 -5.24
N THR A 96 -24.10 29.73 -4.86
CA THR A 96 -24.35 28.31 -4.54
C THR A 96 -24.38 27.47 -5.82
N VAL A 97 -23.53 26.45 -5.89
CA VAL A 97 -23.44 25.51 -7.03
C VAL A 97 -23.50 24.08 -6.50
N GLY A 98 -24.62 23.40 -6.74
CA GLY A 98 -24.89 22.09 -6.13
C GLY A 98 -24.94 22.20 -4.60
N GLU A 99 -24.08 21.44 -3.91
CA GLU A 99 -23.95 21.49 -2.45
C GLU A 99 -22.87 22.50 -1.97
N ASN A 100 -22.04 23.00 -2.88
CA ASN A 100 -20.86 23.81 -2.60
C ASN A 100 -21.09 25.30 -2.90
N ILE A 101 -20.15 26.14 -2.50
CA ILE A 101 -20.14 27.57 -2.82
C ILE A 101 -19.02 27.83 -3.83
N GLU A 102 -19.36 28.35 -5.01
CA GLU A 102 -18.39 28.94 -5.93
C GLU A 102 -18.06 30.36 -5.45
N VAL A 103 -16.79 30.70 -5.44
CA VAL A 103 -16.26 31.97 -4.97
C VAL A 103 -15.37 32.56 -6.06
N THR A 104 -15.57 33.83 -6.38
CA THR A 104 -14.73 34.57 -7.33
C THR A 104 -13.97 35.67 -6.60
N PHE A 105 -12.73 35.90 -7.02
CA PHE A 105 -11.84 36.89 -6.42
C PHE A 105 -11.35 37.89 -7.46
N ILE A 106 -11.04 39.13 -7.06
CA ILE A 106 -10.44 40.13 -7.97
C ILE A 106 -9.06 39.68 -8.43
N GLU A 107 -8.27 39.09 -7.53
CA GLU A 107 -6.89 38.68 -7.75
C GLU A 107 -6.72 37.31 -8.41
N SER A 108 -7.82 36.64 -8.76
CA SER A 108 -7.79 35.33 -9.40
C SER A 108 -8.85 35.24 -10.48
N HIS A 109 -8.43 34.91 -11.69
CA HIS A 109 -9.37 34.74 -12.79
C HIS A 109 -10.06 33.37 -12.76
N ALA A 110 -9.52 32.43 -11.98
CA ALA A 110 -10.11 31.14 -11.71
C ALA A 110 -11.42 31.24 -10.92
N ARG A 111 -12.27 30.23 -11.07
CA ARG A 111 -13.42 30.00 -10.19
C ARG A 111 -12.98 29.09 -9.06
N HIS A 112 -13.12 29.55 -7.82
CA HIS A 112 -12.75 28.80 -6.62
C HIS A 112 -13.97 28.15 -5.98
N HIS A 113 -13.77 27.10 -5.19
CA HIS A 113 -14.86 26.36 -4.57
C HIS A 113 -14.63 26.14 -3.08
N LEU A 114 -15.59 26.54 -2.25
CA LEU A 114 -15.66 26.15 -0.85
C LEU A 114 -16.58 24.93 -0.70
N LEU A 115 -16.01 23.78 -0.36
CA LEU A 115 -16.73 22.52 -0.25
C LEU A 115 -17.50 22.41 1.06
N ARG A 116 -18.78 22.03 0.98
CA ARG A 116 -19.63 21.83 2.17
C ARG A 116 -19.12 20.75 3.12
N ALA A 117 -18.40 19.77 2.58
CA ALA A 117 -17.82 18.68 3.36
C ALA A 117 -16.60 19.11 4.18
N ASN A 118 -16.05 20.30 3.95
CA ASN A 118 -14.94 20.83 4.72
C ASN A 118 -15.38 21.03 6.19
N PRO A 119 -14.62 20.52 7.19
CA PRO A 119 -15.00 20.64 8.60
C PRO A 119 -15.12 22.09 9.08
N ASP A 120 -14.40 23.02 8.45
CA ASP A 120 -14.37 24.44 8.79
C ASP A 120 -15.23 25.28 7.81
N PHE A 121 -16.11 24.62 7.04
CA PHE A 121 -16.96 25.25 6.01
C PHE A 121 -17.69 26.50 6.51
N HIS A 122 -18.36 26.42 7.66
CA HIS A 122 -19.16 27.53 8.17
C HIS A 122 -18.29 28.73 8.56
N ASP A 123 -17.13 28.49 9.18
CA ASP A 123 -16.23 29.56 9.61
C ASP A 123 -15.60 30.25 8.41
N MET A 124 -15.16 29.47 7.42
CA MET A 124 -14.62 30.02 6.16
C MET A 124 -15.68 30.76 5.34
N LEU A 125 -16.90 30.23 5.24
CA LEU A 125 -17.99 30.90 4.55
C LEU A 125 -18.30 32.24 5.19
N ASN A 126 -18.43 32.28 6.52
CA ASN A 126 -18.66 33.52 7.26
C ASN A 126 -17.52 34.54 7.04
N ALA A 127 -16.27 34.09 7.01
CA ALA A 127 -15.12 34.94 6.75
C ALA A 127 -15.13 35.52 5.33
N LEU A 128 -15.48 34.72 4.32
CA LEU A 128 -15.59 35.15 2.93
C LEU A 128 -16.78 36.10 2.71
N GLU A 129 -17.93 35.81 3.32
CA GLU A 129 -19.10 36.69 3.28
C GLU A 129 -18.82 38.03 3.96
N GLY A 130 -18.18 38.01 5.14
CA GLY A 130 -17.73 39.22 5.83
C GLY A 130 -16.76 40.03 4.97
N GLY A 131 -15.74 39.37 4.41
CA GLY A 131 -14.77 40.02 3.52
C GLY A 131 -15.41 40.65 2.28
N ARG A 132 -16.43 40.00 1.69
CA ARG A 132 -17.20 40.57 0.56
C ARG A 132 -18.00 41.79 0.98
N ILE A 133 -18.70 41.75 2.11
CA ILE A 133 -19.54 42.85 2.60
C ILE A 133 -18.68 44.07 2.95
N ASP A 134 -17.56 43.83 3.63
CA ASP A 134 -16.68 44.89 4.12
C ASP A 134 -15.68 45.38 3.05
N GLY A 135 -15.57 44.67 1.92
CA GLY A 135 -14.59 44.95 0.87
C GLY A 135 -13.14 44.74 1.33
N THR A 136 -12.93 43.96 2.38
CA THR A 136 -11.61 43.73 2.97
C THR A 136 -10.88 42.60 2.27
N GLU A 137 -9.57 42.74 2.16
CA GLU A 137 -8.71 41.66 1.68
C GLU A 137 -8.66 40.50 2.67
N MET A 138 -8.66 39.29 2.13
CA MET A 138 -8.52 38.03 2.86
C MET A 138 -7.27 37.31 2.39
N LEU A 139 -6.63 36.54 3.27
CA LEU A 139 -5.61 35.58 2.89
C LEU A 139 -6.28 34.23 2.66
N VAL A 140 -6.24 33.74 1.43
CA VAL A 140 -6.91 32.51 1.00
C VAL A 140 -5.86 31.47 0.62
N THR A 141 -6.01 30.25 1.11
CA THR A 141 -5.27 29.09 0.62
C THR A 141 -6.22 28.21 -0.18
N ALA A 142 -5.85 27.88 -1.41
CA ALA A 142 -6.62 27.00 -2.28
C ALA A 142 -5.76 25.85 -2.83
N SER A 143 -6.40 24.74 -3.23
CA SER A 143 -5.73 23.68 -3.98
C SER A 143 -5.27 24.20 -5.34
N ARG A 144 -4.16 23.66 -5.85
CA ARG A 144 -3.49 24.17 -7.05
C ARG A 144 -4.34 24.02 -8.31
N ASP A 145 -4.93 22.84 -8.52
CA ASP A 145 -5.59 22.48 -9.79
C ASP A 145 -7.12 22.48 -9.68
N GLU A 146 -7.70 22.08 -8.53
CA GLU A 146 -9.17 22.08 -8.34
C GLU A 146 -9.73 23.41 -7.81
N HIS A 147 -8.86 24.34 -7.40
CA HIS A 147 -9.22 25.63 -6.79
C HIS A 147 -10.14 25.50 -5.58
N GLU A 148 -9.98 24.43 -4.80
CA GLU A 148 -10.70 24.24 -3.54
C GLU A 148 -10.13 25.16 -2.47
N ILE A 149 -10.96 25.99 -1.83
CA ILE A 149 -10.59 26.81 -0.69
C ILE A 149 -10.47 25.93 0.56
N ILE A 150 -9.27 25.88 1.14
CA ILE A 150 -8.96 25.02 2.29
C ILE A 150 -8.67 25.79 3.60
N ASP A 151 -8.31 27.07 3.52
CA ASP A 151 -8.05 27.94 4.68
C ASP A 151 -8.29 29.42 4.31
N VAL A 152 -8.92 30.19 5.21
CA VAL A 152 -9.20 31.62 5.04
C VAL A 152 -8.81 32.37 6.31
N ARG A 153 -8.00 33.41 6.21
CA ARG A 153 -7.46 34.18 7.36
C ARG A 153 -7.39 35.68 7.08
N PRO A 154 -7.28 36.54 8.12
CA PRO A 154 -6.92 37.94 7.94
C PRO A 154 -5.51 38.10 7.35
N PRO A 155 -5.28 39.04 6.41
CA PRO A 155 -3.97 39.25 5.81
C PRO A 155 -3.05 40.10 6.70
N PRO A 156 -1.70 39.99 6.53
CA PRO A 156 -0.75 40.93 7.15
C PRO A 156 -0.90 42.37 6.58
N PRO A 157 -0.49 43.43 7.30
CA PRO A 157 -0.60 44.82 6.83
C PRO A 157 0.07 45.06 5.47
N ALA A 158 -0.59 45.80 4.58
CA ALA A 158 -0.08 46.14 3.24
C ALA A 158 0.77 47.44 3.25
N GLY A 159 1.67 47.56 2.28
CA GLY A 159 2.50 48.76 2.03
C GLY A 159 1.78 49.85 1.24
N ALA A 160 2.30 51.09 1.32
CA ALA A 160 1.63 52.29 0.82
C ALA A 160 1.61 52.40 -0.73
N PRO A 161 0.58 53.05 -1.32
CA PRO A 161 0.48 53.27 -2.76
C PRO A 161 1.47 54.32 -3.26
N VAL A 162 1.82 54.26 -4.54
CA VAL A 162 2.70 55.21 -5.24
C VAL A 162 1.90 55.94 -6.33
N ASP A 163 2.13 57.25 -6.44
CA ASP A 163 1.44 58.19 -7.33
C ASP A 163 1.78 58.07 -8.82
N ALA A 164 0.89 58.65 -9.62
CA ALA A 164 0.66 58.40 -11.04
C ALA A 164 1.62 59.05 -12.06
N TYR A 165 1.74 58.37 -13.21
CA TYR A 165 2.30 58.86 -14.47
C TYR A 165 1.22 58.86 -15.58
N GLU A 166 1.41 59.64 -16.65
CA GLU A 166 0.45 59.89 -17.73
C GLU A 166 0.96 59.25 -19.04
N ASP A 167 0.13 58.47 -19.74
CA ASP A 167 0.55 57.63 -20.87
C ASP A 167 0.14 58.18 -22.27
N PRO A 168 0.91 57.87 -23.31
CA PRO A 168 0.63 58.24 -24.71
C PRO A 168 -0.48 57.37 -25.37
N PRO A 169 -1.04 57.81 -26.52
CA PRO A 169 -2.05 57.04 -27.26
C PRO A 169 -1.50 55.72 -27.84
N PRO A 170 -2.37 54.72 -28.09
CA PRO A 170 -1.94 53.40 -28.57
C PRO A 170 -1.30 53.43 -29.95
N SER A 171 -0.28 52.59 -30.16
CA SER A 171 0.46 52.50 -31.42
C SER A 171 -0.33 51.73 -32.48
N VAL A 172 -0.30 52.21 -33.73
CA VAL A 172 -0.82 51.48 -34.91
C VAL A 172 0.34 50.75 -35.60
N VAL A 173 0.20 49.45 -35.80
CA VAL A 173 1.24 48.56 -36.37
C VAL A 173 0.77 47.89 -37.68
N SER A 174 1.71 47.34 -38.46
CA SER A 174 1.36 46.51 -39.64
C SER A 174 1.02 45.07 -39.24
N GLU A 175 0.35 44.30 -40.11
CA GLU A 175 0.08 42.87 -39.89
C GLU A 175 1.37 42.05 -39.64
N ALA A 176 2.43 42.35 -40.39
CA ALA A 176 3.73 41.69 -40.22
C ALA A 176 4.34 42.01 -38.85
N GLN A 177 4.25 43.26 -38.41
CA GLN A 177 4.75 43.68 -37.10
C GLN A 177 3.91 43.09 -35.95
N ALA A 178 2.59 43.02 -36.08
CA ALA A 178 1.73 42.35 -35.12
C ALA A 178 2.08 40.86 -34.98
N THR A 179 2.38 40.18 -36.09
CA THR A 179 2.83 38.78 -36.10
C THR A 179 4.20 38.63 -35.43
N GLN A 180 5.14 39.54 -35.70
CA GLN A 180 6.45 39.54 -35.06
C GLN A 180 6.32 39.73 -33.54
N LEU A 181 5.55 40.73 -33.09
CA LEU A 181 5.33 40.98 -31.66
C LEU A 181 4.68 39.78 -30.97
N PHE A 182 3.71 39.12 -31.63
CA PHE A 182 3.16 37.88 -31.11
C PHE A 182 4.23 36.80 -30.93
N ASN A 183 5.06 36.58 -31.94
CA ASN A 183 6.12 35.57 -31.90
C ASN A 183 7.18 35.89 -30.83
N ASP A 184 7.51 37.17 -30.64
CA ASP A 184 8.43 37.61 -29.59
C ASP A 184 7.87 37.30 -28.20
N MET A 185 6.57 37.54 -27.96
CA MET A 185 5.94 37.18 -26.70
C MET A 185 5.86 35.67 -26.53
N ALA A 186 5.45 34.93 -27.57
CA ALA A 186 5.34 33.47 -27.54
C ALA A 186 6.70 32.78 -27.30
N ALA A 187 7.80 33.36 -27.80
CA ALA A 187 9.16 32.86 -27.57
C ALA A 187 9.60 32.92 -26.10
N LEU A 188 8.92 33.71 -25.26
CA LEU A 188 9.16 33.78 -23.82
C LEU A 188 8.42 32.70 -23.02
N THR A 189 7.71 31.76 -23.67
CA THR A 189 7.03 30.66 -22.98
C THR A 189 7.99 29.87 -22.09
N CYS A 190 7.61 29.67 -20.83
CA CYS A 190 8.41 28.89 -19.89
C CYS A 190 8.57 27.43 -20.33
N ASP A 191 9.81 26.91 -20.22
CA ASP A 191 10.03 25.48 -20.07
C ASP A 191 9.43 25.03 -18.72
N PRO A 192 8.46 24.10 -18.70
CA PRO A 192 7.75 23.75 -17.49
C PRO A 192 8.62 23.02 -16.45
N PHE A 193 9.75 22.42 -16.84
CA PHE A 193 10.63 21.71 -15.89
C PHE A 193 11.65 22.63 -15.21
N THR A 194 12.04 23.72 -15.87
CA THR A 194 13.11 24.61 -15.39
C THR A 194 12.65 26.01 -15.04
N VAL A 195 11.54 26.47 -15.62
CA VAL A 195 10.85 27.76 -15.36
C VAL A 195 11.78 28.97 -15.12
N PRO A 196 12.78 29.23 -15.99
CA PRO A 196 13.78 30.26 -15.74
C PRO A 196 13.17 31.66 -15.84
N SER A 197 13.38 32.50 -14.83
CA SER A 197 13.06 33.93 -14.96
C SER A 197 13.93 34.56 -16.08
N PRO A 198 13.37 35.38 -16.99
CA PRO A 198 12.06 36.03 -16.96
C PRO A 198 10.96 35.38 -17.85
N CYS A 199 10.99 34.07 -18.08
CA CYS A 199 9.97 33.41 -18.94
C CYS A 199 8.53 33.69 -18.48
N ILE A 200 7.57 33.69 -19.40
CA ILE A 200 6.15 33.91 -19.11
C ILE A 200 5.44 32.54 -19.04
N PRO A 201 4.72 32.21 -17.94
CA PRO A 201 4.12 30.90 -17.73
C PRO A 201 2.80 30.75 -18.52
N PHE A 202 2.84 30.90 -19.85
CA PHE A 202 1.68 30.69 -20.73
C PHE A 202 1.12 29.26 -20.65
N LEU A 203 1.97 28.29 -20.28
CA LEU A 203 1.57 26.89 -20.06
C LEU A 203 0.90 26.63 -18.70
N TYR A 204 0.68 27.66 -17.87
CA TYR A 204 -0.11 27.56 -16.64
C TYR A 204 -1.41 28.37 -16.80
N PRO A 205 -2.47 27.77 -17.37
CA PRO A 205 -3.68 28.49 -17.76
C PRO A 205 -4.62 28.83 -16.59
N ASP A 206 -4.44 28.18 -15.44
CA ASP A 206 -5.32 28.23 -14.28
C ASP A 206 -5.59 29.65 -13.79
N ASP A 207 -4.53 30.46 -13.70
CA ASP A 207 -4.60 31.81 -13.16
C ASP A 207 -3.47 32.71 -13.70
N GLY A 208 -3.48 34.00 -13.36
CA GLY A 208 -2.40 34.94 -13.63
C GLY A 208 -2.47 35.66 -14.99
N CYS A 209 -3.64 35.68 -15.65
CA CYS A 209 -3.80 36.36 -16.94
C CYS A 209 -3.38 37.83 -16.90
N TYR A 210 -3.73 38.51 -15.81
CA TYR A 210 -3.39 39.90 -15.53
C TYR A 210 -1.88 40.14 -15.53
N ALA A 211 -1.11 39.30 -14.85
CA ALA A 211 0.35 39.42 -14.78
C ALA A 211 1.00 39.11 -16.14
N ARG A 212 0.50 38.10 -16.88
CA ARG A 212 0.98 37.81 -18.24
C ARG A 212 0.72 38.97 -19.19
N ALA A 213 -0.49 39.53 -19.15
CA ALA A 213 -0.87 40.67 -19.98
C ALA A 213 -0.03 41.91 -19.65
N HIS A 214 0.18 42.21 -18.37
CA HIS A 214 0.98 43.36 -17.95
C HIS A 214 2.44 43.25 -18.40
N GLU A 215 3.05 42.08 -18.26
CA GLU A 215 4.42 41.84 -18.73
C GLU A 215 4.55 41.93 -20.26
N MET A 216 3.56 41.39 -21.01
CA MET A 216 3.55 41.56 -22.46
C MET A 216 3.43 43.04 -22.87
N CYS A 217 2.57 43.83 -22.23
CA CYS A 217 2.50 45.28 -22.45
C CYS A 217 3.85 45.96 -22.18
N ARG A 218 4.51 45.64 -21.06
CA ARG A 218 5.84 46.17 -20.71
C ARG A 218 6.88 45.89 -21.80
N LEU A 219 6.91 44.65 -22.28
CA LEU A 219 7.86 44.22 -23.29
C LEU A 219 7.60 44.87 -24.64
N MET A 220 6.33 45.03 -25.05
CA MET A 220 5.96 45.78 -26.24
C MET A 220 6.36 47.26 -26.12
N ARG A 221 6.15 47.86 -24.94
CA ARG A 221 6.56 49.25 -24.66
C ARG A 221 8.06 49.44 -24.74
N LEU A 222 8.85 48.48 -24.26
CA LEU A 222 10.31 48.47 -24.44
C LEU A 222 10.75 48.39 -25.91
N GLN A 223 9.88 47.89 -26.79
CA GLN A 223 10.05 47.92 -28.25
C GLN A 223 9.45 49.17 -28.91
N GLY A 224 8.96 50.15 -28.13
CA GLY A 224 8.34 51.38 -28.62
C GLY A 224 6.89 51.23 -29.09
N ILE A 225 6.20 50.16 -28.67
CA ILE A 225 4.82 49.86 -29.06
C ILE A 225 3.92 49.96 -27.83
N GLU A 226 3.02 50.93 -27.84
CA GLU A 226 2.03 51.12 -26.77
C GLU A 226 0.79 50.28 -27.07
N ALA A 227 0.54 49.28 -26.23
CA ALA A 227 -0.60 48.37 -26.36
C ALA A 227 -1.79 48.83 -25.50
N GLU A 228 -2.97 48.32 -25.81
CA GLU A 228 -4.16 48.39 -24.93
C GLU A 228 -4.39 47.04 -24.26
N LYS A 229 -5.40 46.90 -23.41
CA LYS A 229 -5.91 45.60 -22.97
C LYS A 229 -7.36 45.38 -23.37
N ILE A 230 -7.69 44.12 -23.64
CA ILE A 230 -9.06 43.62 -23.71
C ILE A 230 -9.30 42.69 -22.54
N TRP A 231 -10.37 42.95 -21.81
CA TRP A 231 -10.89 42.12 -20.74
C TRP A 231 -12.16 41.44 -21.23
N ILE A 232 -12.34 40.17 -20.90
CA ILE A 232 -13.55 39.40 -21.20
C ILE A 232 -14.13 38.86 -19.89
N PHE A 233 -15.44 38.93 -19.72
CA PHE A 233 -16.15 38.48 -18.51
C PHE A 233 -17.28 37.52 -18.87
N GLY A 234 -17.40 36.40 -18.15
CA GLY A 234 -18.42 35.39 -18.41
C GLY A 234 -18.22 34.04 -17.73
N GLY A 235 -18.91 33.02 -18.23
CA GLY A 235 -18.77 31.60 -17.90
C GLY A 235 -17.70 30.94 -18.76
N LEU A 236 -16.47 31.46 -18.71
CA LEU A 236 -15.40 31.08 -19.63
C LEU A 236 -14.89 29.67 -19.31
N HIS A 237 -14.76 28.82 -20.32
CA HIS A 237 -14.33 27.43 -20.16
C HIS A 237 -13.44 26.92 -21.31
N PRO A 238 -12.24 27.49 -21.49
CA PRO A 238 -11.35 27.07 -22.57
C PRO A 238 -10.80 25.65 -22.34
N ALA A 239 -10.89 24.82 -23.38
CA ALA A 239 -10.17 23.55 -23.44
C ALA A 239 -8.65 23.79 -23.49
N THR A 240 -7.87 23.01 -22.76
CA THR A 240 -6.40 23.13 -22.73
C THR A 240 -5.75 21.83 -22.32
N SER A 241 -4.71 21.40 -23.03
CA SER A 241 -3.91 20.24 -22.65
C SER A 241 -2.85 20.56 -21.59
N ASN A 242 -2.83 21.79 -21.07
CA ASN A 242 -1.88 22.23 -20.05
C ASN A 242 -2.44 22.13 -18.61
N HIS A 243 -3.66 21.62 -18.47
CA HIS A 243 -4.33 21.37 -17.19
C HIS A 243 -4.75 19.89 -17.09
N PRO A 244 -4.65 19.24 -15.91
CA PRO A 244 -5.06 17.84 -15.74
C PRO A 244 -6.56 17.57 -15.94
N ASP A 245 -7.41 18.59 -16.08
CA ASP A 245 -8.82 18.41 -16.47
C ASP A 245 -9.09 18.63 -17.96
N CYS A 246 -8.04 18.84 -18.77
CA CYS A 246 -8.15 19.16 -20.19
C CYS A 246 -8.95 20.46 -20.49
N ALA A 247 -9.29 21.22 -19.46
CA ALA A 247 -10.00 22.48 -19.48
C ALA A 247 -9.74 23.24 -18.16
N VAL A 248 -10.06 24.53 -18.15
CA VAL A 248 -10.04 25.42 -16.98
C VAL A 248 -11.29 26.28 -16.99
N GLY A 249 -11.74 26.76 -15.82
CA GLY A 249 -12.93 27.59 -15.67
C GLY A 249 -12.60 28.97 -15.13
N TRP A 250 -13.02 30.03 -15.82
CA TRP A 250 -12.70 31.41 -15.46
C TRP A 250 -13.95 32.28 -15.36
N TRP A 251 -13.88 33.33 -14.55
CA TRP A 251 -14.93 34.38 -14.51
C TRP A 251 -14.54 35.62 -15.33
N TYR A 252 -13.25 35.84 -15.55
CA TYR A 252 -12.71 36.80 -16.51
C TYR A 252 -11.42 36.29 -17.17
N HIS A 253 -10.95 36.97 -18.21
CA HIS A 253 -9.59 36.81 -18.78
C HIS A 253 -9.13 38.13 -19.38
N VAL A 254 -7.81 38.33 -19.55
CA VAL A 254 -7.24 39.56 -20.13
C VAL A 254 -6.03 39.27 -21.00
N ALA A 255 -5.90 40.04 -22.07
CA ALA A 255 -4.73 40.05 -22.95
C ALA A 255 -4.48 41.45 -23.55
N PRO A 256 -3.23 41.74 -23.98
CA PRO A 256 -2.94 42.95 -24.75
C PRO A 256 -3.65 42.97 -26.10
N THR A 257 -3.94 44.17 -26.59
CA THR A 257 -4.42 44.40 -27.94
C THR A 257 -3.60 45.43 -28.69
N LEU A 258 -3.40 45.20 -29.99
CA LEU A 258 -2.74 46.11 -30.91
C LEU A 258 -3.73 46.63 -31.96
N LEU A 259 -3.59 47.90 -32.35
CA LEU A 259 -4.26 48.44 -33.53
C LEU A 259 -3.45 48.04 -34.77
N VAL A 260 -4.01 47.22 -35.65
CA VAL A 260 -3.32 46.64 -36.80
C VAL A 260 -3.91 47.17 -38.09
N ASN A 261 -3.09 47.79 -38.93
CA ASN A 261 -3.49 48.18 -40.28
C ASN A 261 -3.57 46.94 -41.17
N THR A 262 -4.80 46.59 -41.55
CA THR A 262 -5.10 45.51 -42.49
C THR A 262 -5.55 46.07 -43.83
N MET A 263 -5.71 45.21 -44.84
CA MET A 263 -6.32 45.60 -46.12
C MET A 263 -7.78 46.08 -45.97
N ALA A 264 -8.47 45.73 -44.89
CA ALA A 264 -9.86 46.14 -44.61
C ALA A 264 -9.96 47.42 -43.74
N GLY A 265 -8.83 47.94 -43.25
CA GLY A 265 -8.76 49.07 -42.33
C GLY A 265 -7.98 48.74 -41.05
N THR A 266 -7.95 49.69 -40.11
CA THR A 266 -7.32 49.48 -38.80
C THR A 266 -8.25 48.63 -37.93
N GLU A 267 -7.79 47.44 -37.52
CA GLU A 267 -8.55 46.50 -36.69
C GLU A 267 -7.79 46.19 -35.40
N LYS A 268 -8.52 45.91 -34.32
CA LYS A 268 -7.91 45.48 -33.05
C LYS A 268 -7.58 43.98 -33.13
N ARG A 269 -6.36 43.62 -32.73
CA ARG A 269 -5.89 42.22 -32.65
C ARG A 269 -5.41 41.88 -31.24
N VAL A 270 -5.85 40.75 -30.72
CA VAL A 270 -5.48 40.24 -29.40
C VAL A 270 -4.18 39.45 -29.49
N ILE A 271 -3.25 39.72 -28.56
CA ILE A 271 -1.96 39.01 -28.45
C ILE A 271 -2.00 38.13 -27.21
N ASP A 272 -2.34 36.85 -27.39
CA ASP A 272 -2.45 35.90 -26.28
C ASP A 272 -1.85 34.52 -26.61
N PRO A 273 -0.55 34.32 -26.37
CA PRO A 273 0.10 33.02 -26.55
C PRO A 273 -0.43 31.90 -25.64
N SER A 274 -1.23 32.20 -24.61
CA SER A 274 -1.83 31.15 -23.76
C SER A 274 -3.04 30.46 -24.41
N LEU A 275 -3.66 31.11 -25.40
CA LEU A 275 -4.88 30.61 -26.06
C LEU A 275 -4.73 30.49 -27.59
N MET A 276 -3.95 31.38 -28.20
CA MET A 276 -3.87 31.57 -29.65
C MET A 276 -2.50 31.18 -30.19
N SER A 277 -2.41 30.92 -31.49
CA SER A 277 -1.15 30.63 -32.20
C SER A 277 -0.66 31.81 -33.05
N GLY A 278 -1.34 32.96 -32.97
CA GLY A 278 -1.03 34.20 -33.69
C GLY A 278 -1.95 35.34 -33.22
N PRO A 279 -1.76 36.57 -33.72
CA PRO A 279 -2.67 37.69 -33.45
C PRO A 279 -4.10 37.32 -33.85
N ALA A 280 -5.04 37.42 -32.91
CA ALA A 280 -6.41 36.96 -33.09
C ALA A 280 -7.41 38.12 -33.19
N THR A 281 -8.54 37.88 -33.87
CA THR A 281 -9.70 38.77 -33.71
C THR A 281 -10.31 38.59 -32.32
N GLU A 282 -11.05 39.60 -31.83
CA GLU A 282 -11.78 39.48 -30.56
C GLU A 282 -12.79 38.32 -30.57
N ASN A 283 -13.41 38.04 -31.72
CA ASN A 283 -14.37 36.94 -31.86
C ASN A 283 -13.67 35.57 -31.84
N ASP A 284 -12.52 35.42 -32.51
CA ASP A 284 -11.76 34.18 -32.44
C ASP A 284 -11.27 33.90 -31.02
N TRP A 285 -10.82 34.96 -30.32
CA TRP A 285 -10.40 34.88 -28.93
C TRP A 285 -11.56 34.56 -27.97
N ARG A 286 -12.77 35.12 -28.19
CA ARG A 286 -13.99 34.75 -27.43
C ARG A 286 -14.39 33.30 -27.69
N ASN A 287 -14.42 32.88 -28.94
CA ASN A 287 -14.80 31.51 -29.33
C ASN A 287 -13.86 30.48 -28.68
N ARG A 288 -12.57 30.80 -28.57
CA ARG A 288 -11.57 29.95 -27.92
C ARG A 288 -11.81 29.74 -26.42
N GLN A 289 -12.56 30.65 -25.78
CA GLN A 289 -12.92 30.64 -24.37
C GLN A 289 -14.32 30.06 -24.09
N ALA A 290 -15.01 29.59 -25.13
CA ALA A 290 -16.25 28.80 -25.05
C ALA A 290 -17.44 29.50 -24.37
N ASP A 291 -17.50 30.83 -24.39
CA ASP A 291 -18.67 31.60 -23.94
C ASP A 291 -19.09 32.66 -24.98
N PRO A 292 -20.15 32.39 -25.77
CA PRO A 292 -20.64 33.36 -26.76
C PRO A 292 -21.35 34.57 -26.12
N ALA A 293 -21.80 34.47 -24.87
CA ALA A 293 -22.48 35.53 -24.13
C ALA A 293 -21.53 36.43 -23.35
N ALA A 294 -20.23 36.12 -23.36
CA ALA A 294 -19.22 36.91 -22.67
C ALA A 294 -19.15 38.34 -23.20
N THR A 295 -18.87 39.27 -22.27
CA THR A 295 -18.80 40.71 -22.55
C THR A 295 -17.36 41.20 -22.53
N PHE A 296 -17.09 42.31 -23.24
CA PHE A 296 -15.76 42.92 -23.30
C PHE A 296 -15.69 44.27 -22.59
N GLU A 297 -14.55 44.54 -21.98
CA GLU A 297 -14.13 45.86 -21.49
C GLU A 297 -12.75 46.17 -22.09
N TYR A 298 -12.52 47.40 -22.56
CA TYR A 298 -11.22 47.82 -23.10
C TYR A 298 -10.63 48.89 -22.21
N THR A 299 -9.34 48.77 -21.93
CA THR A 299 -8.58 49.74 -21.15
C THR A 299 -7.28 50.06 -21.87
N ASP A 300 -6.60 51.12 -21.44
CA ASP A 300 -5.18 51.25 -21.73
C ASP A 300 -4.36 50.13 -21.04
N GLN A 301 -3.03 50.17 -21.17
CA GLN A 301 -2.13 49.21 -20.55
C GLN A 301 -1.95 49.36 -19.03
N ARG A 302 -2.59 50.31 -18.35
CA ARG A 302 -2.28 50.63 -16.95
C ARG A 302 -3.02 49.76 -15.92
N PRO A 303 -4.33 49.47 -16.06
CA PRO A 303 -5.03 48.63 -15.10
C PRO A 303 -4.39 47.26 -14.98
N PHE A 304 -4.09 46.86 -13.74
CA PHE A 304 -3.60 45.53 -13.41
C PHE A 304 -4.75 44.60 -13.02
N TRP A 305 -5.78 45.13 -12.35
CA TRP A 305 -6.98 44.41 -11.96
C TRP A 305 -8.19 44.76 -12.84
N PRO A 306 -9.17 43.85 -12.99
CA PRO A 306 -10.41 44.12 -13.73
C PRO A 306 -11.20 45.28 -13.13
N HIS A 307 -12.11 45.87 -13.93
CA HIS A 307 -12.99 46.98 -13.54
C HIS A 307 -12.26 48.17 -12.91
N ASN A 308 -11.04 48.44 -13.41
CA ASN A 308 -10.18 49.52 -12.93
C ASN A 308 -9.81 49.42 -11.43
N GLY A 309 -9.73 48.18 -10.90
CA GLY A 309 -9.51 47.89 -9.47
C GLY A 309 -8.10 48.16 -8.92
N GLY A 310 -7.21 48.77 -9.71
CA GLY A 310 -5.84 49.14 -9.32
C GLY A 310 -4.80 48.91 -10.42
N ASN A 311 -3.62 49.52 -10.24
CA ASN A 311 -2.50 49.50 -11.19
C ASN A 311 -1.25 48.85 -10.57
N ASP A 312 -0.29 48.46 -11.41
CA ASP A 312 1.04 47.93 -11.00
C ASP A 312 2.16 48.65 -11.77
N ASP A 313 2.21 49.98 -11.64
CA ASP A 313 3.12 50.83 -12.41
C ASP A 313 4.63 50.49 -12.21
N THR A 314 4.98 49.80 -11.11
CA THR A 314 6.35 49.35 -10.80
C THR A 314 6.64 47.91 -11.22
N TYR A 315 5.65 47.18 -11.78
CA TYR A 315 5.74 45.77 -12.12
C TYR A 315 6.08 44.84 -10.94
N THR A 316 5.83 45.29 -9.71
CA THR A 316 6.17 44.51 -8.51
C THR A 316 5.22 43.33 -8.37
N LEU A 317 3.90 43.58 -8.52
CA LEU A 317 2.90 42.51 -8.47
C LEU A 317 3.05 41.58 -9.67
N THR A 318 3.32 42.12 -10.85
CA THR A 318 3.59 41.38 -12.09
C THR A 318 4.70 40.36 -11.87
N ASN A 319 5.85 40.79 -11.37
CA ASN A 319 6.98 39.90 -11.12
C ASN A 319 6.68 38.85 -10.04
N GLN A 320 5.97 39.23 -8.97
CA GLN A 320 5.57 38.33 -7.90
C GLN A 320 4.63 37.23 -8.41
N TYR A 321 3.53 37.59 -9.08
CA TYR A 321 2.55 36.64 -9.59
C TYR A 321 3.10 35.77 -10.73
N LEU A 322 3.94 36.31 -11.63
CA LEU A 322 4.63 35.49 -12.62
C LEU A 322 5.54 34.45 -11.98
N GLN A 323 6.26 34.81 -10.92
CA GLN A 323 7.11 33.87 -10.19
C GLN A 323 6.30 32.78 -9.48
N GLU A 324 5.17 33.15 -8.86
CA GLU A 324 4.24 32.19 -8.26
C GLU A 324 3.75 31.18 -9.30
N LYS A 325 3.27 31.64 -10.47
CA LYS A 325 2.72 30.76 -11.50
C LYS A 325 3.80 29.90 -12.18
N ARG A 326 5.05 30.38 -12.26
CA ARG A 326 6.22 29.54 -12.63
C ARG A 326 6.40 28.37 -11.68
N LEU A 327 6.34 28.61 -10.37
CA LEU A 327 6.50 27.56 -9.36
C LEU A 327 5.36 26.54 -9.42
N TYR A 328 4.10 26.98 -9.58
CA TYR A 328 2.98 26.07 -9.75
C TYR A 328 3.03 25.27 -11.07
N LEU A 329 3.51 25.86 -12.17
CA LEU A 329 3.76 25.12 -13.42
C LEU A 329 4.78 23.99 -13.19
N GLN A 330 5.88 24.30 -12.50
CA GLN A 330 6.92 23.33 -12.21
C GLN A 330 6.42 22.23 -11.25
N ASP A 331 5.70 22.59 -10.20
CA ASP A 331 5.11 21.65 -9.24
C ASP A 331 4.13 20.69 -9.96
N ARG A 332 3.31 21.21 -10.88
CA ARG A 332 2.38 20.41 -11.70
C ARG A 332 3.08 19.34 -12.53
N VAL A 333 4.15 19.69 -13.26
CA VAL A 333 4.84 18.69 -14.09
C VAL A 333 5.64 17.68 -13.25
N ASN A 334 5.98 18.04 -12.01
CA ASN A 334 6.51 17.09 -11.04
C ASN A 334 5.42 16.18 -10.44
N ASP A 335 4.15 16.54 -10.48
CA ASP A 335 3.06 15.63 -10.11
C ASP A 335 2.65 14.73 -11.26
N TYR A 336 2.35 15.32 -12.41
CA TYR A 336 1.64 14.65 -13.50
C TYR A 336 2.50 14.33 -14.73
N GLY A 337 3.76 14.76 -14.75
CA GLY A 337 4.66 14.60 -15.88
C GLY A 337 4.59 15.75 -16.90
N ALA A 338 5.24 15.56 -18.04
CA ALA A 338 5.41 16.61 -19.05
C ALA A 338 4.09 17.06 -19.71
N LEU A 339 4.02 18.33 -20.07
CA LEU A 339 2.98 18.89 -20.94
C LEU A 339 3.30 18.64 -22.42
N PRO A 340 2.30 18.60 -23.32
CA PRO A 340 0.86 18.61 -23.02
C PRO A 340 0.37 17.26 -22.46
N PHE A 341 -0.60 17.31 -21.56
CA PHE A 341 -1.29 16.10 -21.10
C PHE A 341 -2.14 15.49 -22.22
N ALA A 342 -2.34 14.17 -22.13
CA ALA A 342 -3.25 13.47 -23.04
C ALA A 342 -4.69 13.99 -22.86
N CYS A 343 -5.24 14.54 -23.95
CA CYS A 343 -6.59 15.07 -24.04
C CYS A 343 -7.27 14.62 -25.37
N PRO A 344 -8.60 14.36 -25.38
CA PRO A 344 -9.49 14.39 -24.22
C PRO A 344 -9.16 13.27 -23.23
N ILE A 345 -9.70 13.41 -22.01
CA ILE A 345 -9.45 12.47 -20.93
C ILE A 345 -9.96 11.09 -21.30
N VAL A 346 -9.12 10.08 -21.10
CA VAL A 346 -9.50 8.69 -21.34
C VAL A 346 -10.55 8.32 -20.29
N LYS A 347 -11.78 8.14 -20.76
CA LYS A 347 -12.90 7.61 -19.99
C LYS A 347 -12.92 6.11 -20.18
N GLN A 348 -12.98 5.35 -19.09
CA GLN A 348 -12.89 3.90 -19.18
C GLN A 348 -13.77 3.22 -18.14
N LEU A 349 -14.56 2.25 -18.59
CA LEU A 349 -15.26 1.30 -17.74
C LEU A 349 -14.50 -0.03 -17.77
N GLN A 350 -14.23 -0.63 -16.62
CA GLN A 350 -13.55 -1.92 -16.54
C GLN A 350 -14.26 -2.87 -15.58
N PHE A 351 -14.19 -4.17 -15.87
CA PHE A 351 -14.53 -5.21 -14.90
C PHE A 351 -13.27 -5.69 -14.16
N ILE A 352 -13.43 -5.91 -12.86
CA ILE A 352 -12.51 -6.69 -12.04
C ILE A 352 -13.30 -7.85 -11.46
N VAL A 353 -12.91 -9.08 -11.75
CA VAL A 353 -13.62 -10.29 -11.27
C VAL A 353 -12.83 -10.93 -10.13
N ASP A 354 -13.47 -11.06 -8.97
CA ASP A 354 -12.92 -11.72 -7.77
C ASP A 354 -13.43 -13.17 -7.66
N ARG A 355 -14.75 -13.40 -7.86
CA ARG A 355 -15.35 -14.75 -8.03
C ARG A 355 -15.80 -14.94 -9.49
N SER A 356 -15.17 -15.86 -10.21
CA SER A 356 -15.45 -16.13 -11.63
C SER A 356 -16.16 -17.46 -11.90
N THR A 357 -16.22 -18.37 -10.92
CA THR A 357 -16.83 -19.69 -11.09
C THR A 357 -17.82 -20.02 -9.97
N PHE A 358 -18.85 -20.80 -10.29
CA PHE A 358 -19.89 -21.24 -9.35
C PHE A 358 -20.29 -22.68 -9.65
N GLY A 359 -20.20 -23.55 -8.64
CA GLY A 359 -20.62 -24.96 -8.76
C GLY A 359 -22.09 -25.17 -8.40
N GLN A 360 -22.78 -26.08 -9.08
CA GLN A 360 -24.16 -26.43 -8.72
C GLN A 360 -24.26 -27.00 -7.30
N ASP A 361 -23.35 -27.89 -6.94
CA ASP A 361 -23.34 -28.55 -5.62
C ASP A 361 -22.97 -27.56 -4.52
N GLU A 362 -21.98 -26.68 -4.77
CA GLU A 362 -21.63 -25.55 -3.91
C GLU A 362 -22.86 -24.66 -3.64
N VAL A 363 -23.54 -24.19 -4.69
CA VAL A 363 -24.72 -23.33 -4.55
C VAL A 363 -25.86 -24.06 -3.84
N THR A 364 -26.05 -25.35 -4.09
CA THR A 364 -27.05 -26.16 -3.39
C THR A 364 -26.77 -26.22 -1.90
N ALA A 365 -25.52 -26.42 -1.50
CA ALA A 365 -25.10 -26.44 -0.11
C ALA A 365 -25.23 -25.07 0.55
N MET A 366 -24.86 -23.99 -0.14
CA MET A 366 -25.07 -22.63 0.34
C MET A 366 -26.55 -22.30 0.56
N LEU A 367 -27.43 -22.73 -0.36
CA LEU A 367 -28.88 -22.54 -0.27
C LEU A 367 -29.50 -23.27 0.94
N ALA A 368 -28.92 -24.39 1.35
CA ALA A 368 -29.33 -25.10 2.56
C ALA A 368 -28.95 -24.34 3.84
N GLY A 369 -27.87 -23.55 3.81
CA GLY A 369 -27.44 -22.71 4.93
C GLY A 369 -28.13 -21.34 4.98
N ALA A 370 -28.39 -20.72 3.83
CA ALA A 370 -29.09 -19.44 3.71
C ALA A 370 -29.77 -19.31 2.33
N ASN A 371 -31.02 -18.81 2.29
CA ASN A 371 -31.73 -18.51 1.06
C ASN A 371 -32.17 -17.03 1.04
N PRO A 372 -31.64 -16.19 0.14
CA PRO A 372 -30.74 -16.53 -0.97
C PRO A 372 -29.31 -16.90 -0.52
N ALA A 373 -28.63 -17.73 -1.31
CA ALA A 373 -27.20 -17.93 -1.23
C ALA A 373 -26.49 -16.72 -1.85
N VAL A 374 -25.69 -16.00 -1.06
CA VAL A 374 -25.07 -14.73 -1.47
C VAL A 374 -23.54 -14.86 -1.46
N ILE A 375 -22.92 -14.61 -2.61
CA ILE A 375 -21.49 -14.44 -2.77
C ILE A 375 -21.22 -12.94 -2.82
N GLN A 376 -20.70 -12.38 -1.74
CA GLN A 376 -20.47 -10.94 -1.63
C GLN A 376 -19.25 -10.48 -2.44
N ALA A 377 -19.30 -9.28 -3.01
CA ALA A 377 -18.14 -8.66 -3.70
C ALA A 377 -17.47 -9.56 -4.75
N ALA A 378 -18.28 -10.32 -5.49
CA ALA A 378 -17.83 -11.25 -6.52
C ALA A 378 -17.27 -10.54 -7.77
N VAL A 379 -17.86 -9.37 -8.10
CA VAL A 379 -17.51 -8.59 -9.28
C VAL A 379 -17.43 -7.12 -8.91
N PHE A 380 -16.42 -6.42 -9.40
CA PHE A 380 -16.31 -4.97 -9.34
C PHE A 380 -16.40 -4.38 -10.74
N VAL A 381 -17.02 -3.22 -10.83
CA VAL A 381 -17.00 -2.38 -12.03
C VAL A 381 -16.39 -1.04 -11.65
N THR A 382 -15.29 -0.66 -12.31
CA THR A 382 -14.62 0.62 -12.09
C THR A 382 -14.88 1.56 -13.27
N LEU A 383 -15.09 2.84 -12.97
CA LEU A 383 -15.20 3.91 -13.95
C LEU A 383 -14.15 4.99 -13.66
N ASP A 384 -13.30 5.22 -14.66
CA ASP A 384 -12.26 6.24 -14.67
C ASP A 384 -12.62 7.36 -15.66
N GLY A 385 -12.07 8.56 -15.48
CA GLY A 385 -12.36 9.73 -16.34
C GLY A 385 -13.54 10.60 -15.86
N PHE A 386 -14.27 10.10 -14.87
CA PHE A 386 -15.41 10.61 -14.08
C PHE A 386 -15.12 11.61 -12.94
N THR A 387 -15.72 12.80 -12.88
CA THR A 387 -16.07 13.35 -11.54
C THR A 387 -17.39 12.73 -11.05
N PRO A 388 -17.59 12.50 -9.75
CA PRO A 388 -18.88 12.02 -9.23
C PRO A 388 -20.06 12.93 -9.63
N GLN A 389 -19.88 14.25 -9.60
CA GLN A 389 -20.94 15.20 -9.94
C GLN A 389 -21.36 15.12 -11.43
N GLU A 390 -20.44 14.85 -12.37
CA GLU A 390 -20.78 14.62 -13.79
C GLU A 390 -21.74 13.44 -13.97
N LEU A 391 -21.75 12.50 -13.01
CA LEU A 391 -22.63 11.34 -13.00
C LEU A 391 -23.91 11.56 -12.18
N GLY A 392 -24.09 12.75 -11.59
CA GLY A 392 -25.21 13.06 -10.68
C GLY A 392 -25.03 12.49 -9.27
N ILE A 393 -23.82 12.09 -8.87
CA ILE A 393 -23.53 11.61 -7.52
C ILE A 393 -23.36 12.82 -6.59
N THR A 394 -24.12 12.82 -5.49
CA THR A 394 -24.10 13.81 -4.40
C THR A 394 -23.62 13.14 -3.10
N ALA A 395 -23.43 13.88 -2.01
CA ALA A 395 -23.05 13.29 -0.73
C ALA A 395 -24.11 12.29 -0.20
N ALA A 396 -25.37 12.42 -0.64
CA ALA A 396 -26.47 11.52 -0.28
C ALA A 396 -26.60 10.28 -1.19
N THR A 397 -25.92 10.26 -2.34
CA THR A 397 -26.11 9.23 -3.39
C THR A 397 -25.36 7.91 -3.16
N PRO A 398 -24.23 7.85 -2.40
CA PRO A 398 -23.63 6.59 -1.94
C PRO A 398 -24.53 5.79 -0.98
N THR A 399 -25.65 5.29 -1.51
CA THR A 399 -26.63 4.46 -0.80
C THR A 399 -26.28 2.97 -0.91
N HIS A 400 -26.89 2.16 -0.05
CA HIS A 400 -26.80 0.70 -0.08
C HIS A 400 -28.21 0.10 -0.19
N PRO A 401 -28.62 -0.44 -1.35
CA PRO A 401 -27.88 -0.53 -2.63
C PRO A 401 -27.75 0.84 -3.33
N PRO A 402 -26.80 1.01 -4.28
CA PRO A 402 -26.59 2.27 -4.97
C PRO A 402 -27.73 2.56 -5.98
N SER A 403 -28.19 3.81 -5.98
CA SER A 403 -29.19 4.32 -6.92
C SER A 403 -28.59 4.65 -8.29
N ILE A 404 -27.35 5.14 -8.33
CA ILE A 404 -26.57 5.37 -9.55
C ILE A 404 -25.60 4.20 -9.72
N LYS A 405 -25.73 3.47 -10.82
CA LYS A 405 -24.91 2.30 -11.13
C LYS A 405 -24.92 1.97 -12.63
N PRO A 406 -23.88 1.26 -13.12
CA PRO A 406 -23.88 0.71 -14.46
C PRO A 406 -25.09 -0.19 -14.73
N THR A 407 -25.63 -0.11 -15.94
CA THR A 407 -26.60 -1.09 -16.43
C THR A 407 -25.84 -2.38 -16.71
N LEU A 408 -26.20 -3.46 -16.02
CA LEU A 408 -25.57 -4.76 -16.15
C LEU A 408 -26.49 -5.73 -16.89
N ALA A 409 -25.97 -6.39 -17.92
CA ALA A 409 -26.64 -7.48 -18.63
C ALA A 409 -25.84 -8.78 -18.54
N VAL A 410 -26.56 -9.89 -18.37
CA VAL A 410 -26.02 -11.25 -18.27
C VAL A 410 -26.61 -12.10 -19.41
N ASN A 411 -25.77 -12.77 -20.19
CA ASN A 411 -26.20 -13.59 -21.32
C ASN A 411 -25.46 -14.95 -21.36
N PRO A 412 -26.16 -16.10 -21.43
CA PRO A 412 -27.62 -16.25 -21.35
C PRO A 412 -28.17 -15.77 -20.00
N VAL A 413 -29.45 -15.37 -19.98
CA VAL A 413 -30.13 -14.95 -18.75
C VAL A 413 -30.25 -16.17 -17.83
N PRO A 414 -29.60 -16.17 -16.65
CA PRO A 414 -29.63 -17.33 -15.77
C PRO A 414 -30.94 -17.36 -14.95
N GLY A 415 -31.54 -18.54 -14.79
CA GLY A 415 -32.70 -18.70 -13.93
C GLY A 415 -32.31 -18.66 -12.44
N GLN A 416 -33.06 -17.96 -11.59
CA GLN A 416 -32.84 -17.94 -10.12
C GLN A 416 -31.44 -17.47 -9.68
N MET A 417 -30.69 -16.79 -10.55
CA MET A 417 -29.40 -16.17 -10.26
C MET A 417 -29.48 -14.69 -10.62
N GLU A 418 -28.95 -13.82 -9.76
CA GLU A 418 -28.90 -12.38 -9.96
C GLU A 418 -27.48 -11.86 -9.70
N VAL A 419 -26.99 -10.93 -10.53
CA VAL A 419 -25.78 -10.15 -10.25
C VAL A 419 -26.22 -8.74 -9.86
N ARG A 420 -26.07 -8.38 -8.59
CA ARG A 420 -26.69 -7.19 -8.00
C ARG A 420 -25.65 -6.24 -7.42
N ALA A 421 -25.70 -4.98 -7.84
CA ALA A 421 -24.91 -3.91 -7.22
C ALA A 421 -25.35 -3.69 -5.78
N GLU A 422 -24.40 -3.75 -4.84
CA GLU A 422 -24.66 -3.63 -3.41
C GLU A 422 -23.98 -2.41 -2.80
N HIS A 423 -22.76 -2.08 -3.25
CA HIS A 423 -22.01 -0.92 -2.75
C HIS A 423 -21.45 -0.08 -3.91
N MET A 424 -21.36 1.24 -3.68
CA MET A 424 -20.61 2.18 -4.50
C MET A 424 -19.57 2.85 -3.61
N SER A 425 -18.32 2.84 -4.03
CA SER A 425 -17.20 3.47 -3.35
C SER A 425 -16.60 4.56 -4.23
N LEU A 426 -16.36 5.71 -3.63
CA LEU A 426 -15.60 6.83 -4.17
C LEU A 426 -14.18 6.73 -3.59
N GLU A 427 -13.14 6.89 -4.41
CA GLU A 427 -11.75 6.97 -3.91
C GLU A 427 -11.60 8.13 -2.92
N ASP A 428 -12.28 9.24 -3.22
CA ASP A 428 -12.44 10.39 -2.34
C ASP A 428 -13.93 10.73 -2.14
N PRO A 429 -14.57 10.20 -1.09
CA PRO A 429 -15.98 10.48 -0.83
C PRO A 429 -16.25 11.94 -0.41
N VAL A 430 -15.21 12.73 -0.11
CA VAL A 430 -15.35 14.14 0.31
C VAL A 430 -15.37 15.08 -0.90
N HIS A 431 -14.70 14.71 -2.02
CA HIS A 431 -14.50 15.59 -3.18
C HIS A 431 -15.28 15.13 -4.43
N LEU A 432 -16.52 15.62 -4.58
CA LEU A 432 -17.42 15.19 -5.67
C LEU A 432 -17.20 15.92 -7.02
N ILE A 433 -16.52 17.05 -7.00
CA ILE A 433 -16.14 17.81 -8.22
C ILE A 433 -14.82 17.32 -8.82
N ARG A 434 -14.12 16.44 -8.10
CA ARG A 434 -12.82 15.95 -8.50
C ARG A 434 -12.94 14.66 -9.28
N ARG A 435 -12.10 14.51 -10.30
CA ARG A 435 -12.01 13.25 -11.03
C ARG A 435 -11.39 12.18 -10.13
N GLN A 436 -12.03 11.04 -10.08
CA GLN A 436 -11.59 9.93 -9.24
C GLN A 436 -12.15 8.61 -9.77
N ARG A 437 -11.54 7.50 -9.37
CA ARG A 437 -12.08 6.18 -9.69
C ARG A 437 -13.36 5.94 -8.88
N ILE A 438 -14.42 5.57 -9.58
CA ILE A 438 -15.70 5.19 -8.96
C ILE A 438 -15.86 3.69 -9.10
N THR A 439 -16.07 2.99 -7.99
CA THR A 439 -16.12 1.52 -7.94
C THR A 439 -17.48 1.04 -7.46
N TRP A 440 -18.14 0.21 -8.26
CA TRP A 440 -19.34 -0.52 -7.84
C TRP A 440 -18.99 -1.97 -7.53
N THR A 441 -19.42 -2.42 -6.37
CA THR A 441 -19.27 -3.80 -5.90
C THR A 441 -20.57 -4.56 -6.10
N TYR A 442 -20.50 -5.70 -6.78
CA TYR A 442 -21.63 -6.56 -7.10
C TYR A 442 -21.54 -7.89 -6.37
N ASP A 443 -22.66 -8.29 -5.77
CA ASP A 443 -22.87 -9.63 -5.25
C ASP A 443 -23.44 -10.53 -6.34
N VAL A 444 -23.16 -11.83 -6.25
CA VAL A 444 -23.87 -12.87 -7.01
C VAL A 444 -24.81 -13.61 -6.04
N ARG A 445 -26.09 -13.70 -6.39
CA ARG A 445 -27.15 -14.24 -5.53
C ARG A 445 -27.87 -15.37 -6.23
N PHE A 446 -28.06 -16.49 -5.54
CA PHE A 446 -28.88 -17.60 -5.99
C PHE A 446 -30.09 -17.77 -5.08
N THR A 447 -31.28 -17.90 -5.65
CA THR A 447 -32.53 -18.24 -4.94
C THR A 447 -32.94 -19.70 -5.16
N GLY A 448 -32.17 -20.41 -5.99
CA GLY A 448 -32.35 -21.79 -6.39
C GLY A 448 -31.26 -22.19 -7.39
N THR A 449 -31.33 -23.43 -7.89
CA THR A 449 -30.33 -23.96 -8.84
C THR A 449 -30.75 -23.84 -10.31
N GLY A 450 -31.77 -23.04 -10.64
CA GLY A 450 -32.28 -22.87 -12.00
C GLY A 450 -31.22 -22.43 -13.03
N ALA A 451 -30.17 -21.71 -12.59
CA ALA A 451 -29.07 -21.27 -13.43
C ALA A 451 -28.25 -22.44 -14.00
N PHE A 452 -28.34 -23.63 -13.38
CA PHE A 452 -27.65 -24.85 -13.78
C PHE A 452 -28.51 -25.75 -14.70
N GLY A 453 -29.61 -25.22 -15.24
CA GLY A 453 -30.54 -25.91 -16.15
C GLY A 453 -30.00 -26.17 -17.57
N PHE A 454 -28.71 -25.98 -17.82
CA PHE A 454 -28.07 -26.22 -19.12
C PHE A 454 -27.69 -27.70 -19.34
N GLY A 455 -27.57 -28.11 -20.61
CA GLY A 455 -27.35 -29.50 -21.01
C GLY A 455 -25.90 -30.01 -20.87
N GLY A 456 -24.91 -29.13 -20.76
CA GLY A 456 -23.49 -29.47 -20.67
C GLY A 456 -22.93 -29.58 -19.24
N ALA A 457 -21.62 -29.86 -19.15
CA ALA A 457 -20.87 -29.90 -17.90
C ALA A 457 -20.60 -28.51 -17.29
N THR A 458 -20.48 -27.50 -18.14
CA THR A 458 -20.26 -26.09 -17.77
C THR A 458 -21.04 -25.15 -18.69
N GLN A 459 -21.28 -23.92 -18.24
CA GLN A 459 -21.86 -22.85 -19.06
C GLN A 459 -21.19 -21.52 -18.72
N THR A 460 -20.71 -20.81 -19.75
CA THR A 460 -20.16 -19.47 -19.60
C THR A 460 -21.27 -18.42 -19.72
N LEU A 461 -21.36 -17.52 -18.73
CA LEU A 461 -22.22 -16.34 -18.74
C LEU A 461 -21.42 -15.12 -19.16
N ALA A 462 -21.81 -14.46 -20.24
CA ALA A 462 -21.30 -13.16 -20.65
C ALA A 462 -21.84 -12.06 -19.73
N LEU A 463 -20.97 -11.22 -19.18
CA LEU A 463 -21.34 -9.98 -18.50
C LEU A 463 -21.01 -8.79 -19.39
N SER A 464 -21.93 -7.83 -19.48
CA SER A 464 -21.70 -6.53 -20.10
C SER A 464 -22.23 -5.42 -19.20
N ALA A 465 -21.41 -4.41 -18.92
CA ALA A 465 -21.79 -3.23 -18.15
C ALA A 465 -21.75 -1.99 -19.05
N SER A 466 -22.68 -1.05 -18.85
CA SER A 466 -22.65 0.24 -19.53
C SER A 466 -23.09 1.40 -18.62
N ILE A 467 -22.42 2.54 -18.77
CA ILE A 467 -22.76 3.82 -18.10
C ILE A 467 -22.14 4.98 -18.89
N ASN A 468 -22.90 6.06 -19.12
CA ASN A 468 -22.42 7.27 -19.82
C ASN A 468 -21.59 6.99 -21.10
N GLY A 469 -22.09 6.10 -21.95
CA GLY A 469 -21.45 5.73 -23.22
C GLY A 469 -20.24 4.80 -23.11
N GLN A 470 -19.78 4.48 -21.90
CA GLN A 470 -18.70 3.52 -21.66
C GLN A 470 -19.25 2.11 -21.51
N THR A 471 -18.50 1.12 -22.01
CA THR A 471 -18.88 -0.30 -21.93
C THR A 471 -17.71 -1.17 -21.49
N ALA A 472 -17.99 -2.20 -20.70
CA ALA A 472 -17.04 -3.22 -20.29
C ALA A 472 -17.65 -4.62 -20.47
N ASN A 473 -16.80 -5.64 -20.61
CA ASN A 473 -17.23 -7.02 -20.75
C ASN A 473 -16.42 -7.96 -19.85
N ALA A 474 -17.08 -8.97 -19.29
CA ALA A 474 -16.44 -10.06 -18.53
C ALA A 474 -17.19 -11.38 -18.75
N SER A 475 -16.79 -12.43 -18.04
CA SER A 475 -17.55 -13.68 -18.01
C SER A 475 -17.48 -14.40 -16.67
N LEU A 476 -18.54 -15.13 -16.35
CA LEU A 476 -18.62 -16.08 -15.23
C LEU A 476 -18.78 -17.50 -15.80
N LEU A 477 -18.41 -18.52 -15.02
CA LEU A 477 -18.55 -19.93 -15.39
C LEU A 477 -19.43 -20.67 -14.37
N LEU A 478 -20.49 -21.30 -14.85
CA LEU A 478 -21.29 -22.24 -14.06
C LEU A 478 -20.79 -23.67 -14.30
N ILE A 479 -20.69 -24.47 -13.25
CA ILE A 479 -20.16 -25.84 -13.29
C ILE A 479 -21.19 -26.81 -12.72
N LYS A 480 -21.45 -27.91 -13.44
CA LYS A 480 -22.41 -28.96 -13.08
C LYS A 480 -21.77 -30.29 -12.68
N GLN A 481 -20.47 -30.47 -12.94
CA GLN A 481 -19.79 -31.74 -12.66
C GLN A 481 -19.57 -31.94 -11.15
N PRO A 482 -20.03 -33.07 -10.58
CA PRO A 482 -19.76 -33.43 -9.20
C PRO A 482 -18.27 -33.56 -8.92
N ASN A 483 -17.78 -32.86 -7.90
CA ASN A 483 -16.41 -32.97 -7.41
C ASN A 483 -16.36 -32.64 -5.91
N PRO A 484 -15.28 -32.98 -5.18
CA PRO A 484 -15.13 -32.57 -3.80
C PRO A 484 -14.84 -31.06 -3.69
N PHE A 485 -15.49 -30.39 -2.75
CA PHE A 485 -15.44 -28.93 -2.57
C PHE A 485 -15.43 -28.50 -1.11
N GLU A 486 -15.08 -27.24 -0.86
CA GLU A 486 -15.22 -26.52 0.41
C GLU A 486 -16.12 -25.28 0.22
N ILE A 487 -16.70 -24.80 1.33
CA ILE A 487 -17.59 -23.62 1.33
C ILE A 487 -16.96 -22.43 2.06
N ASP A 488 -17.05 -21.27 1.41
CA ASP A 488 -16.66 -19.98 1.97
C ASP A 488 -17.77 -19.30 2.78
N GLY A 489 -17.36 -18.41 3.66
CA GLY A 489 -18.27 -17.61 4.48
C GLY A 489 -18.82 -16.42 3.72
N GLN A 490 -19.37 -15.47 4.50
CA GLN A 490 -19.87 -14.20 3.97
C GLN A 490 -18.80 -13.45 3.15
N THR A 491 -17.56 -13.42 3.65
CA THR A 491 -16.40 -13.09 2.82
C THR A 491 -16.08 -14.32 1.98
N HIS A 492 -16.38 -14.28 0.68
CA HIS A 492 -16.40 -15.43 -0.24
C HIS A 492 -15.06 -16.11 -0.50
N TRP A 493 -13.98 -15.61 0.09
CA TRP A 493 -12.66 -16.23 0.05
C TRP A 493 -12.18 -16.60 1.45
N LEU A 494 -12.95 -16.40 2.53
CA LEU A 494 -12.64 -16.89 3.87
C LEU A 494 -13.48 -18.13 4.16
N SER A 495 -12.81 -19.29 4.17
CA SER A 495 -13.50 -20.56 4.32
C SER A 495 -14.17 -20.73 5.68
N THR A 496 -15.34 -21.37 5.67
CA THR A 496 -16.02 -21.91 6.86
C THR A 496 -15.69 -23.38 7.12
N ASP A 497 -15.10 -24.03 6.12
CA ASP A 497 -14.73 -25.44 6.12
C ASP A 497 -13.24 -25.67 6.44
N LEU A 498 -12.37 -24.67 6.23
CA LEU A 498 -11.02 -24.63 6.80
C LEU A 498 -11.03 -23.89 8.15
N ARG A 499 -10.80 -24.64 9.23
CA ARG A 499 -10.74 -24.09 10.60
C ARG A 499 -9.40 -24.36 11.25
N VAL A 500 -9.00 -23.45 12.12
CA VAL A 500 -7.78 -23.56 12.92
C VAL A 500 -8.12 -23.50 14.39
N PHE A 501 -7.32 -24.16 15.21
CA PHE A 501 -7.41 -24.07 16.66
C PHE A 501 -6.05 -24.25 17.31
N GLN A 502 -5.93 -23.70 18.52
CA GLN A 502 -4.81 -23.96 19.40
C GLN A 502 -5.27 -24.84 20.57
N ILE A 503 -4.38 -25.65 21.12
CA ILE A 503 -4.66 -26.51 22.27
C ILE A 503 -3.44 -26.58 23.18
N ASN A 504 -3.69 -26.52 24.49
CA ASN A 504 -2.63 -26.66 25.49
C ASN A 504 -2.29 -28.13 25.71
N GLN A 505 -1.06 -28.41 26.14
CA GLN A 505 -0.68 -29.74 26.60
C GLN A 505 -1.70 -30.30 27.63
N GLY A 506 -2.04 -31.58 27.49
CA GLY A 506 -2.97 -32.29 28.36
C GLY A 506 -4.45 -32.01 28.14
N GLN A 507 -4.84 -31.08 27.25
CA GLN A 507 -6.25 -30.77 27.00
C GLN A 507 -6.87 -31.74 25.97
N PRO A 508 -8.16 -32.12 26.13
CA PRO A 508 -8.88 -32.94 25.17
C PRO A 508 -9.55 -32.11 24.06
N LYS A 509 -9.64 -32.68 22.85
CA LYS A 509 -10.42 -32.18 21.71
C LYS A 509 -10.85 -33.34 20.81
N PHE A 510 -12.12 -33.37 20.43
CA PHE A 510 -12.73 -34.40 19.57
C PHE A 510 -12.38 -35.84 20.02
N GLY A 511 -12.40 -36.11 21.33
CA GLY A 511 -12.09 -37.44 21.87
C GLY A 511 -10.61 -37.83 21.88
N ALA A 512 -9.69 -36.93 21.50
CA ALA A 512 -8.24 -37.11 21.61
C ALA A 512 -7.66 -36.15 22.66
N THR A 513 -6.53 -36.50 23.31
CA THR A 513 -5.85 -35.63 24.30
C THR A 513 -4.47 -35.23 23.78
N MET A 514 -4.15 -33.93 23.83
CA MET A 514 -2.86 -33.44 23.35
C MET A 514 -1.74 -33.81 24.34
N GLY A 515 -0.64 -34.34 23.82
CA GLY A 515 0.55 -34.67 24.61
C GLY A 515 1.33 -33.46 25.13
N ALA A 516 2.40 -33.71 25.88
CA ALA A 516 3.29 -32.68 26.42
C ALA A 516 4.46 -32.31 25.49
N THR A 517 4.63 -33.02 24.36
CA THR A 517 5.77 -32.84 23.46
C THR A 517 5.34 -32.68 22.01
N ALA A 518 6.15 -31.97 21.23
CA ALA A 518 5.94 -31.74 19.80
C ALA A 518 5.84 -33.06 18.99
N ALA A 519 6.62 -34.08 19.38
CA ALA A 519 6.61 -35.39 18.73
C ALA A 519 5.25 -36.12 18.81
N GLN A 520 4.35 -35.71 19.74
CA GLN A 520 3.03 -36.30 19.91
C GLN A 520 1.93 -35.57 19.12
N ALA A 521 2.23 -34.40 18.55
CA ALA A 521 1.23 -33.62 17.81
C ALA A 521 0.71 -34.33 16.54
N PRO A 522 1.54 -35.03 15.74
CA PRO A 522 1.06 -35.84 14.61
C PRO A 522 0.01 -36.89 15.02
N ALA A 523 0.30 -37.70 16.04
CA ALA A 523 -0.62 -38.72 16.52
C ALA A 523 -1.93 -38.12 17.04
N PHE A 524 -1.86 -36.96 17.71
CA PHE A 524 -3.05 -36.25 18.18
C PHE A 524 -3.97 -35.82 17.03
N ILE A 525 -3.43 -35.14 16.00
CA ILE A 525 -4.28 -34.66 14.88
C ILE A 525 -4.83 -35.81 14.05
N GLN A 526 -4.07 -36.90 13.89
CA GLN A 526 -4.56 -38.12 13.24
C GLN A 526 -5.77 -38.69 13.98
N GLN A 527 -5.70 -38.82 15.31
CA GLN A 527 -6.81 -39.29 16.11
C GLN A 527 -8.02 -38.35 16.07
N VAL A 528 -7.81 -37.03 16.07
CA VAL A 528 -8.89 -36.03 15.92
C VAL A 528 -9.63 -36.23 14.59
N VAL A 529 -8.88 -36.39 13.49
CA VAL A 529 -9.45 -36.60 12.15
C VAL A 529 -10.21 -37.93 12.08
N ASP A 530 -9.67 -38.99 12.65
CA ASP A 530 -10.33 -40.30 12.67
C ASP A 530 -11.63 -40.25 13.50
N ASN A 531 -11.59 -39.60 14.66
CA ASN A 531 -12.76 -39.44 15.52
C ASN A 531 -13.86 -38.60 14.86
N LEU A 532 -13.49 -37.52 14.16
CA LEU A 532 -14.44 -36.69 13.39
C LEU A 532 -15.11 -37.51 12.27
N ASN A 533 -14.35 -38.29 11.51
CA ASN A 533 -14.88 -39.09 10.41
C ASN A 533 -15.70 -40.31 10.89
N ALA A 534 -15.40 -40.85 12.07
CA ALA A 534 -16.12 -41.98 12.65
C ALA A 534 -17.29 -41.57 13.58
N GLY A 535 -17.47 -40.27 13.86
CA GLY A 535 -18.45 -39.78 14.82
C GLY A 535 -18.12 -40.10 16.28
N MET A 536 -16.85 -40.38 16.60
CA MET A 536 -16.36 -40.76 17.94
C MET A 536 -15.74 -39.57 18.70
N THR A 537 -16.38 -38.41 18.64
CA THR A 537 -15.82 -37.13 19.09
C THR A 537 -16.07 -36.79 20.57
N GLY A 538 -16.72 -37.68 21.32
CA GLY A 538 -17.11 -37.42 22.71
C GLY A 538 -18.17 -36.32 22.83
N GLY A 539 -19.05 -36.17 21.83
CA GLY A 539 -20.13 -35.17 21.79
C GLY A 539 -19.74 -33.83 21.17
N GLN A 540 -18.44 -33.59 20.91
CA GLN A 540 -17.98 -32.39 20.21
C GLN A 540 -18.29 -32.48 18.71
N THR A 541 -18.54 -31.35 18.06
CA THR A 541 -18.83 -31.28 16.62
C THR A 541 -17.97 -30.22 15.95
N PHE A 542 -17.66 -30.41 14.67
CA PHE A 542 -16.90 -29.43 13.91
C PHE A 542 -17.53 -28.02 14.02
N ASP A 543 -18.87 -27.94 13.90
CA ASP A 543 -19.58 -26.66 13.87
C ASP A 543 -19.67 -25.96 15.22
N ASN A 544 -19.88 -26.68 16.33
CA ASN A 544 -20.03 -26.07 17.65
C ASN A 544 -18.70 -25.87 18.40
N ASP A 545 -17.67 -26.67 18.09
CA ASP A 545 -16.44 -26.69 18.85
C ASP A 545 -15.25 -26.03 18.14
N LEU A 546 -15.34 -25.75 16.84
CA LEU A 546 -14.37 -24.93 16.11
C LEU A 546 -15.06 -23.66 15.63
N SER A 547 -14.65 -22.50 16.12
CA SER A 547 -15.33 -21.25 15.78
C SER A 547 -15.08 -20.84 14.31
N THR A 548 -16.10 -20.35 13.62
CA THR A 548 -15.93 -19.58 12.37
C THR A 548 -15.51 -18.15 12.64
N ASN A 549 -15.84 -17.61 13.83
CA ASN A 549 -15.38 -16.32 14.30
C ASN A 549 -13.85 -16.33 14.46
N GLN A 550 -13.24 -15.50 13.64
CA GLN A 550 -11.82 -15.38 13.43
C GLN A 550 -11.10 -14.84 14.67
N GLN A 551 -11.75 -14.00 15.50
CA GLN A 551 -11.17 -13.48 16.75
C GLN A 551 -10.95 -14.58 17.81
N THR A 552 -11.72 -15.67 17.71
CA THR A 552 -11.59 -16.85 18.58
C THR A 552 -10.64 -17.88 17.98
N SER A 553 -10.72 -18.09 16.66
CA SER A 553 -9.89 -19.04 15.92
C SER A 553 -8.56 -18.43 15.48
N LYS A 554 -7.73 -18.09 16.46
CA LYS A 554 -6.37 -17.56 16.29
C LYS A 554 -5.30 -18.58 16.70
N LEU A 555 -4.17 -18.51 16.03
CA LEU A 555 -2.98 -19.32 16.32
C LEU A 555 -2.05 -18.59 17.29
N GLU A 556 -1.19 -19.34 17.97
CA GLU A 556 -0.18 -18.79 18.89
C GLU A 556 1.22 -19.01 18.30
N LEU A 557 1.98 -17.92 18.14
CA LEU A 557 3.34 -17.98 17.58
C LEU A 557 4.38 -18.39 18.64
N ALA A 558 4.12 -18.16 19.93
CA ALA A 558 4.98 -18.59 21.02
C ALA A 558 4.84 -20.09 21.32
N GLU A 559 5.94 -20.77 21.72
CA GLU A 559 5.89 -22.19 22.11
C GLU A 559 4.97 -22.41 23.33
N ALA A 560 4.89 -21.42 24.22
CA ALA A 560 4.12 -21.51 25.46
C ALA A 560 3.42 -20.19 25.80
N VAL A 561 2.35 -20.29 26.57
CA VAL A 561 1.67 -19.15 27.19
C VAL A 561 1.65 -19.40 28.69
N SER A 562 2.25 -18.49 29.46
CA SER A 562 2.38 -18.61 30.92
C SER A 562 3.01 -19.96 31.34
N GLY A 563 4.06 -20.39 30.62
CA GLY A 563 4.78 -21.64 30.87
C GLY A 563 4.06 -22.93 30.41
N THR A 564 2.84 -22.84 29.88
CA THR A 564 2.10 -24.00 29.34
C THR A 564 2.28 -24.09 27.83
N LYS A 565 2.73 -25.24 27.32
CA LYS A 565 2.92 -25.45 25.88
C LYS A 565 1.61 -25.38 25.12
N VAL A 566 1.65 -24.71 23.97
CA VAL A 566 0.53 -24.53 23.05
C VAL A 566 0.86 -25.19 21.71
N PHE A 567 -0.11 -25.83 21.09
CA PHE A 567 0.04 -26.47 19.78
C PHE A 567 -1.04 -25.99 18.82
N ASN A 568 -0.65 -25.76 17.56
CA ASN A 568 -1.49 -25.18 16.52
C ASN A 568 -1.88 -26.23 15.47
N PHE A 569 -3.17 -26.33 15.18
CA PHE A 569 -3.72 -27.32 14.26
C PHE A 569 -4.71 -26.69 13.28
N ALA A 570 -4.89 -27.37 12.14
CA ALA A 570 -5.92 -27.08 11.16
C ALA A 570 -6.76 -28.32 10.87
N VAL A 571 -8.04 -28.12 10.58
CA VAL A 571 -8.98 -29.14 10.11
C VAL A 571 -9.73 -28.57 8.92
N ALA A 572 -9.79 -29.33 7.82
CA ALA A 572 -10.56 -29.02 6.63
C ALA A 572 -11.75 -29.99 6.54
N ARG A 573 -12.93 -29.47 6.23
CA ARG A 573 -14.14 -30.26 5.93
C ARG A 573 -14.36 -30.26 4.42
N VAL A 574 -14.05 -31.38 3.77
CA VAL A 574 -14.38 -31.59 2.35
C VAL A 574 -15.80 -32.12 2.23
N ARG A 575 -16.57 -31.51 1.33
CA ARG A 575 -17.94 -31.89 1.00
C ARG A 575 -17.97 -32.62 -0.32
N TYR A 576 -18.90 -33.57 -0.43
CA TYR A 576 -19.14 -34.27 -1.67
C TYR A 576 -20.61 -34.67 -1.80
N VAL A 577 -21.18 -34.40 -2.97
CA VAL A 577 -22.45 -34.93 -3.46
C VAL A 577 -22.15 -35.45 -4.85
N GLY A 578 -22.59 -36.66 -5.19
CA GLY A 578 -22.28 -37.22 -6.50
C GLY A 578 -22.72 -38.66 -6.69
N ALA A 579 -22.92 -39.03 -7.95
CA ALA A 579 -23.34 -40.37 -8.35
C ALA A 579 -22.18 -41.38 -8.45
N LEU A 580 -20.93 -40.93 -8.32
CA LEU A 580 -19.72 -41.75 -8.42
C LEU A 580 -18.90 -41.66 -7.13
N ASN A 581 -18.06 -42.66 -6.86
CA ASN A 581 -17.11 -42.58 -5.74
C ASN A 581 -15.95 -41.64 -6.13
N ALA A 582 -15.61 -40.69 -5.26
CA ALA A 582 -14.39 -39.90 -5.40
C ALA A 582 -13.23 -40.67 -4.75
N GLN A 583 -12.36 -41.28 -5.56
CA GLN A 583 -11.16 -41.97 -5.09
C GLN A 583 -9.99 -40.99 -4.96
N ASP A 584 -9.04 -41.29 -4.09
CA ASP A 584 -7.78 -40.53 -3.95
C ASP A 584 -7.97 -39.02 -3.73
N VAL A 585 -9.01 -38.63 -2.98
CA VAL A 585 -9.21 -37.24 -2.57
C VAL A 585 -8.11 -36.88 -1.58
N ARG A 586 -7.24 -35.95 -1.99
CA ARG A 586 -6.12 -35.46 -1.19
C ARG A 586 -6.38 -34.03 -0.74
N VAL A 587 -6.06 -33.72 0.52
CA VAL A 587 -6.06 -32.33 1.01
C VAL A 587 -4.64 -31.94 1.42
N PHE A 588 -4.12 -30.90 0.79
CA PHE A 588 -2.81 -30.34 1.11
C PHE A 588 -2.96 -29.05 1.90
N PHE A 589 -2.39 -29.00 3.10
CA PHE A 589 -2.37 -27.78 3.91
C PHE A 589 -1.10 -27.00 3.61
N ARG A 590 -1.22 -25.74 3.21
CA ARG A 590 -0.11 -24.86 2.86
C ARG A 590 -0.12 -23.60 3.70
N LEU A 591 0.94 -23.41 4.45
CA LEU A 591 1.19 -22.20 5.23
C LEU A 591 2.04 -21.23 4.40
N PHE A 592 1.52 -20.04 4.15
CA PHE A 592 2.30 -18.92 3.62
C PHE A 592 2.91 -18.18 4.81
N PRO A 593 4.23 -17.93 4.87
CA PRO A 593 4.89 -17.42 6.07
C PRO A 593 4.42 -16.03 6.55
N VAL A 594 3.60 -15.34 5.77
CA VAL A 594 3.02 -14.03 6.04
C VAL A 594 1.77 -13.84 5.18
N SER A 595 0.95 -12.84 5.50
CA SER A 595 -0.12 -12.38 4.60
C SER A 595 0.43 -12.12 3.19
N THR A 596 -0.26 -12.57 2.16
CA THR A 596 0.12 -12.34 0.76
C THR A 596 -1.07 -11.83 -0.03
N THR A 597 -0.82 -10.92 -0.97
CA THR A 597 -1.81 -10.45 -1.95
C THR A 597 -1.90 -11.35 -3.18
N SER A 598 -1.12 -12.43 -3.23
CA SER A 598 -1.18 -13.45 -4.28
C SER A 598 -1.29 -14.84 -3.66
N LEU A 599 -2.43 -15.49 -3.89
CA LEU A 599 -2.65 -16.91 -3.61
C LEU A 599 -2.96 -17.69 -4.90
N SER A 600 -2.61 -17.09 -6.04
CA SER A 600 -2.72 -17.66 -7.36
C SER A 600 -2.11 -19.06 -7.41
N TYR A 601 -2.93 -20.03 -7.79
CA TYR A 601 -2.59 -21.43 -7.89
C TYR A 601 -1.66 -21.67 -9.06
N ASP A 602 -0.48 -22.22 -8.77
CA ASP A 602 0.49 -22.63 -9.76
C ASP A 602 1.43 -23.68 -9.17
N THR A 603 1.40 -24.87 -9.76
CA THR A 603 2.21 -26.02 -9.32
C THR A 603 3.69 -25.85 -9.63
N ALA A 604 4.09 -24.87 -10.44
CA ALA A 604 5.49 -24.54 -10.67
C ALA A 604 6.08 -23.69 -9.52
N THR A 605 5.24 -22.97 -8.77
CA THR A 605 5.68 -21.97 -7.79
C THR A 605 5.17 -22.23 -6.37
N ALA A 606 4.10 -21.57 -5.92
CA ALA A 606 3.60 -21.66 -4.54
C ALA A 606 2.89 -22.98 -4.22
N TYR A 607 2.44 -23.74 -5.23
CA TYR A 607 1.67 -24.98 -5.06
C TYR A 607 2.41 -26.22 -5.57
N ARG A 608 3.76 -26.23 -5.45
CA ARG A 608 4.59 -27.36 -5.88
C ARG A 608 4.11 -28.69 -5.26
N ARG A 609 4.17 -29.74 -6.07
CA ARG A 609 3.82 -31.13 -5.72
C ARG A 609 4.95 -32.06 -6.18
N GLY A 610 5.07 -33.20 -5.52
CA GLY A 610 6.05 -34.25 -5.84
C GLY A 610 5.66 -35.56 -5.18
N GLY A 611 6.66 -36.37 -4.84
CA GLY A 611 6.45 -37.65 -4.16
C GLY A 611 7.15 -38.83 -4.84
N MET A 612 7.16 -39.98 -4.16
CA MET A 612 7.78 -41.22 -4.63
C MET A 612 6.78 -42.39 -4.59
N GLY A 613 7.00 -43.39 -5.44
CA GLY A 613 6.24 -44.64 -5.40
C GLY A 613 4.73 -44.49 -5.66
N GLY A 614 4.33 -43.52 -6.50
CA GLY A 614 2.92 -43.24 -6.80
C GLY A 614 2.19 -42.37 -5.76
N VAL A 615 2.88 -41.97 -4.69
CA VAL A 615 2.35 -41.01 -3.72
C VAL A 615 2.49 -39.60 -4.28
N THR A 616 1.44 -38.79 -4.16
CA THR A 616 1.48 -37.35 -4.44
C THR A 616 1.45 -36.57 -3.13
N VAL A 617 2.46 -35.73 -2.89
CA VAL A 617 2.58 -34.87 -1.70
C VAL A 617 2.87 -33.42 -2.07
N PRO A 618 2.45 -32.45 -1.24
CA PRO A 618 2.81 -31.05 -1.40
C PRO A 618 4.28 -30.85 -0.99
N LEU A 619 5.02 -30.11 -1.81
CA LEU A 619 6.39 -29.70 -1.54
C LEU A 619 6.44 -28.23 -1.09
N LEU A 620 7.63 -27.75 -0.70
CA LEU A 620 7.86 -26.32 -0.46
C LEU A 620 7.51 -25.52 -1.73
N GLY A 621 6.63 -24.54 -1.58
CA GLY A 621 6.35 -23.57 -2.61
C GLY A 621 7.52 -22.58 -2.73
N LEU A 622 7.97 -22.31 -3.95
CA LEU A 622 9.09 -21.40 -4.22
C LEU A 622 8.70 -20.38 -5.29
N SER A 623 9.01 -19.09 -5.07
CA SER A 623 8.87 -18.04 -6.09
C SER A 623 10.18 -17.29 -6.27
N GLY A 624 10.73 -17.28 -7.48
CA GLY A 624 12.06 -16.72 -7.74
C GLY A 624 13.17 -17.31 -6.84
N GLY A 625 13.04 -18.59 -6.45
CA GLY A 625 13.95 -19.28 -5.52
C GLY A 625 13.71 -19.01 -4.02
N ASN A 626 12.85 -18.04 -3.67
CA ASN A 626 12.48 -17.72 -2.30
C ASN A 626 11.34 -18.61 -1.81
N LEU A 627 11.30 -18.88 -0.50
CA LEU A 627 10.19 -19.58 0.13
C LEU A 627 8.87 -18.81 -0.04
N ALA A 628 7.86 -19.47 -0.63
CA ALA A 628 6.51 -18.94 -0.83
C ALA A 628 5.47 -19.64 0.05
N SER A 629 5.53 -20.97 0.17
CA SER A 629 4.62 -21.75 1.03
C SER A 629 5.31 -22.97 1.66
N ILE A 630 4.84 -23.35 2.84
CA ILE A 630 5.32 -24.48 3.63
C ILE A 630 4.19 -25.51 3.76
N PRO A 631 4.37 -26.75 3.29
CA PRO A 631 3.37 -27.79 3.47
C PRO A 631 3.28 -28.22 4.94
N CYS A 632 2.07 -28.47 5.43
CA CYS A 632 1.78 -28.99 6.76
C CYS A 632 1.06 -30.34 6.62
N PHE A 633 1.30 -31.24 7.57
CA PHE A 633 0.89 -32.64 7.44
C PHE A 633 0.19 -33.13 8.72
N ALA A 634 -0.63 -34.18 8.61
CA ALA A 634 -1.03 -34.96 9.78
C ALA A 634 0.10 -35.89 10.23
N ALA A 635 0.84 -36.46 9.28
CA ALA A 635 2.03 -37.25 9.53
C ALA A 635 3.23 -36.41 10.00
N SER A 636 4.20 -37.07 10.65
CA SER A 636 5.48 -36.44 10.98
C SER A 636 6.23 -35.99 9.72
N ARG A 637 6.89 -34.83 9.80
CA ARG A 637 7.80 -34.38 8.75
C ARG A 637 8.96 -35.36 8.60
N VAL A 638 9.41 -35.58 7.37
CA VAL A 638 10.70 -36.24 7.11
C VAL A 638 11.84 -35.40 7.68
N ASP A 639 12.92 -36.04 8.13
CA ASP A 639 14.12 -35.29 8.52
C ASP A 639 14.78 -34.71 7.27
N SER A 640 14.48 -33.43 7.02
CA SER A 640 14.94 -32.69 5.86
C SER A 640 16.46 -32.48 5.82
N ALA A 641 17.23 -32.86 6.86
CA ALA A 641 18.69 -32.89 6.78
C ALA A 641 19.23 -34.14 6.11
N ALA A 642 18.47 -35.23 6.12
CA ALA A 642 18.91 -36.53 5.64
C ALA A 642 18.09 -37.02 4.44
N ALA A 643 16.84 -36.57 4.30
CA ALA A 643 15.93 -37.00 3.25
C ALA A 643 15.39 -35.82 2.43
N ALA A 644 15.14 -36.08 1.14
CA ALA A 644 14.44 -35.14 0.27
C ALA A 644 12.95 -35.11 0.60
N LEU A 645 12.31 -33.97 0.38
CA LEU A 645 10.88 -33.77 0.66
C LEU A 645 9.96 -34.67 -0.19
N ASP A 646 10.44 -35.18 -1.33
CA ASP A 646 9.73 -36.19 -2.13
C ASP A 646 9.48 -37.51 -1.38
N SER A 647 10.18 -37.76 -0.27
CA SER A 647 9.97 -38.93 0.58
C SER A 647 8.84 -38.78 1.60
N GLN A 648 8.25 -37.59 1.70
CA GLN A 648 7.14 -37.35 2.61
C GLN A 648 5.92 -38.21 2.23
N THR A 649 5.19 -38.66 3.23
CA THR A 649 3.87 -39.30 3.08
C THR A 649 2.89 -38.67 4.06
N ASP A 650 1.59 -38.72 3.76
CA ASP A 650 0.54 -38.20 4.64
C ASP A 650 -0.79 -38.96 4.47
N PRO A 651 -0.84 -40.27 4.79
CA PRO A 651 -1.97 -41.14 4.47
C PRO A 651 -3.30 -40.70 5.10
N THR A 652 -3.26 -40.04 6.26
CA THR A 652 -4.47 -39.50 6.92
C THR A 652 -5.21 -38.49 6.04
N ASN A 653 -4.48 -37.79 5.17
CA ASN A 653 -5.03 -36.78 4.26
C ASN A 653 -5.29 -37.32 2.84
N VAL A 654 -5.36 -38.64 2.67
CA VAL A 654 -5.78 -39.31 1.42
C VAL A 654 -7.00 -40.17 1.73
N LYS A 655 -8.15 -39.87 1.10
CA LYS A 655 -9.40 -40.58 1.41
C LYS A 655 -10.21 -40.89 0.14
N ALA A 656 -10.96 -41.98 0.22
CA ALA A 656 -12.05 -42.27 -0.70
C ALA A 656 -13.36 -41.74 -0.12
N ILE A 657 -14.15 -41.01 -0.92
CA ILE A 657 -15.47 -40.51 -0.56
C ILE A 657 -16.51 -41.26 -1.39
N ALA A 658 -17.39 -41.99 -0.71
CA ALA A 658 -18.42 -42.78 -1.37
C ALA A 658 -19.47 -41.89 -2.04
N ALA A 659 -20.00 -42.37 -3.18
CA ALA A 659 -21.14 -41.78 -3.87
C ALA A 659 -22.33 -41.58 -2.92
N SER A 660 -23.03 -40.48 -3.10
CA SER A 660 -24.13 -40.09 -2.23
C SER A 660 -25.05 -39.10 -2.93
N GLY A 661 -26.35 -39.36 -2.88
CA GLY A 661 -27.38 -38.39 -3.29
C GLY A 661 -27.62 -37.30 -2.25
N THR A 662 -27.03 -37.43 -1.06
CA THR A 662 -27.01 -36.42 0.00
C THR A 662 -25.57 -36.03 0.31
N GLU A 663 -25.35 -34.79 0.74
CA GLU A 663 -24.01 -34.29 1.07
C GLU A 663 -23.31 -35.14 2.14
N ARG A 664 -22.07 -35.51 1.86
CA ARG A 664 -21.16 -36.14 2.81
C ARG A 664 -20.07 -35.18 3.23
N HIS A 665 -19.71 -35.22 4.51
CA HIS A 665 -18.58 -34.49 5.08
C HIS A 665 -17.46 -35.47 5.37
N VAL A 666 -16.26 -35.12 4.93
CA VAL A 666 -15.03 -35.87 5.23
C VAL A 666 -13.99 -34.89 5.74
N TYR A 667 -13.41 -35.19 6.89
CA TYR A 667 -12.48 -34.31 7.59
C TYR A 667 -11.04 -34.70 7.32
N PHE A 668 -10.19 -33.69 7.16
CA PHE A 668 -8.75 -33.76 6.94
C PHE A 668 -8.08 -32.83 7.97
N GLY A 669 -6.79 -33.00 8.26
CA GLY A 669 -6.14 -32.16 9.27
C GLY A 669 -4.63 -32.09 9.18
N ALA A 670 -4.05 -31.07 9.81
CA ALA A 670 -2.61 -30.89 9.86
C ALA A 670 -2.15 -30.25 11.16
N TRP A 671 -0.95 -30.63 11.59
CA TRP A 671 -0.17 -29.89 12.58
C TRP A 671 0.64 -28.79 11.88
N LEU A 672 0.54 -27.56 12.37
CA LEU A 672 1.11 -26.40 11.67
C LEU A 672 2.53 -26.06 12.12
N ASP A 673 3.01 -26.63 13.22
CA ASP A 673 4.35 -26.47 13.83
C ASP A 673 4.98 -25.05 13.84
N ILE A 674 4.19 -23.99 13.64
CA ILE A 674 4.62 -22.59 13.51
C ILE A 674 5.28 -22.00 14.75
N ASN A 675 5.08 -22.65 15.90
CA ASN A 675 5.62 -22.23 17.19
C ASN A 675 6.62 -23.23 17.76
N GLN A 676 7.18 -24.09 16.92
CA GLN A 676 8.22 -25.04 17.27
C GLN A 676 9.58 -24.55 16.83
N THR A 677 10.62 -24.93 17.56
CA THR A 677 12.01 -24.49 17.34
C THR A 677 12.88 -25.50 16.59
N ALA A 678 12.32 -26.66 16.22
CA ALA A 678 13.03 -27.68 15.46
C ALA A 678 13.36 -27.17 14.03
N PRO A 679 14.63 -27.20 13.58
CA PRO A 679 14.99 -26.77 12.23
C PRO A 679 14.37 -27.64 11.15
N GLN A 680 13.68 -27.01 10.18
CA GLN A 680 12.97 -27.69 9.09
C GLN A 680 13.51 -27.29 7.71
N PHE A 681 13.63 -26.00 7.38
CA PHE A 681 13.92 -25.57 6.01
C PHE A 681 14.91 -24.39 5.97
N PRO A 682 15.78 -24.30 4.95
CA PRO A 682 16.58 -23.10 4.76
C PRO A 682 15.72 -21.93 4.27
N LEU A 683 16.20 -20.69 4.43
CA LEU A 683 15.57 -19.48 3.87
C LEU A 683 15.48 -19.54 2.34
N ASN A 684 16.57 -20.01 1.71
CA ASN A 684 16.69 -20.22 0.27
C ASN A 684 16.91 -21.71 0.02
N ALA A 685 15.89 -22.38 -0.54
CA ALA A 685 15.90 -23.82 -0.76
C ALA A 685 16.72 -24.19 -2.02
N ALA A 686 17.99 -24.53 -1.83
CA ALA A 686 18.87 -25.05 -2.87
C ALA A 686 19.66 -26.27 -2.34
N PRO A 687 19.47 -27.49 -2.87
CA PRO A 687 18.49 -27.87 -3.91
C PRO A 687 17.04 -27.68 -3.44
N PRO A 688 16.06 -27.54 -4.35
CA PRO A 688 14.69 -27.11 -4.01
C PRO A 688 13.87 -28.11 -3.18
N ASN A 689 14.27 -29.38 -3.14
CA ASN A 689 13.60 -30.45 -2.37
C ASN A 689 14.49 -31.05 -1.26
N GLY A 690 15.69 -30.49 -1.05
CA GLY A 690 16.66 -31.03 -0.09
C GLY A 690 17.34 -32.32 -0.58
N PRO A 691 17.99 -33.06 0.33
CA PRO A 691 18.15 -32.75 1.76
C PRO A 691 19.06 -31.52 2.01
N TRP A 692 18.92 -30.90 3.17
CA TRP A 692 19.71 -29.75 3.63
C TRP A 692 20.42 -30.03 4.96
N PRO A 693 21.69 -30.47 4.95
CA PRO A 693 22.40 -30.86 6.17
C PRO A 693 22.72 -29.70 7.12
N ALA A 694 22.68 -28.44 6.65
CA ALA A 694 22.98 -27.24 7.43
C ALA A 694 22.06 -26.07 7.03
N ASN A 695 22.16 -24.96 7.77
CA ASN A 695 21.44 -23.70 7.51
C ASN A 695 19.90 -23.77 7.50
N ARG A 696 19.33 -24.85 8.05
CA ARG A 696 17.88 -24.97 8.28
C ARG A 696 17.44 -24.05 9.42
N LYS A 697 16.22 -23.56 9.30
CA LYS A 697 15.47 -22.73 10.24
C LYS A 697 14.19 -23.46 10.64
N SER A 698 13.73 -23.20 11.85
CA SER A 698 12.40 -23.64 12.29
C SER A 698 11.30 -22.93 11.51
N VAL A 699 10.10 -23.51 11.44
CA VAL A 699 8.95 -22.82 10.82
C VAL A 699 8.68 -21.48 11.51
N GLN A 700 8.86 -21.40 12.84
CA GLN A 700 8.78 -20.16 13.60
C GLN A 700 9.76 -19.09 13.10
N GLU A 701 11.03 -19.44 12.85
CA GLU A 701 12.02 -18.51 12.28
C GLU A 701 11.73 -18.11 10.81
N LEU A 702 10.89 -18.87 10.11
CA LEU A 702 10.54 -18.61 8.71
C LEU A 702 9.32 -17.69 8.57
N VAL A 703 8.50 -17.48 9.61
CA VAL A 703 7.36 -16.55 9.52
C VAL A 703 7.83 -15.09 9.42
N ARG A 704 7.03 -14.23 8.78
CA ARG A 704 7.34 -12.80 8.57
C ARG A 704 6.26 -11.86 9.09
N GLY A 705 5.43 -12.32 10.02
CA GLY A 705 4.40 -11.54 10.69
C GLY A 705 3.78 -12.32 11.86
N GLN A 706 2.94 -11.69 12.66
CA GLN A 706 2.16 -12.41 13.68
C GLN A 706 1.17 -13.39 13.02
N HIS A 707 0.58 -12.98 11.91
CA HIS A 707 -0.45 -13.73 11.18
C HIS A 707 0.10 -14.26 9.85
N GLN A 708 -0.33 -15.47 9.49
CA GLN A 708 0.08 -16.20 8.28
C GLN A 708 -1.17 -16.54 7.46
N CYS A 709 -1.01 -16.81 6.16
CA CYS A 709 -2.10 -17.43 5.39
C CYS A 709 -2.03 -18.94 5.51
N LEU A 710 -3.17 -19.58 5.73
CA LEU A 710 -3.31 -21.02 5.56
C LEU A 710 -4.23 -21.28 4.37
N VAL A 711 -3.85 -22.22 3.49
CA VAL A 711 -4.68 -22.71 2.40
C VAL A 711 -4.84 -24.22 2.53
N ALA A 712 -6.07 -24.72 2.38
CA ALA A 712 -6.35 -26.12 2.10
C ALA A 712 -6.61 -26.27 0.60
N GLU A 713 -5.88 -27.20 -0.02
CA GLU A 713 -5.93 -27.49 -1.44
C GLU A 713 -6.48 -28.91 -1.63
N ILE A 714 -7.66 -29.03 -2.25
CA ILE A 714 -8.23 -30.31 -2.67
C ILE A 714 -7.56 -30.74 -3.98
N ALA A 715 -6.62 -31.68 -3.88
CA ALA A 715 -5.95 -32.28 -5.02
C ALA A 715 -6.70 -33.55 -5.49
N PHE A 716 -7.65 -33.35 -6.40
CA PHE A 716 -8.46 -34.42 -6.98
C PHE A 716 -8.24 -34.54 -8.50
N ASP A 717 -7.57 -35.61 -8.94
CA ASP A 717 -7.09 -35.76 -10.33
C ASP A 717 -8.19 -35.72 -11.39
N PRO A 718 -9.41 -36.26 -11.17
CA PRO A 718 -10.50 -36.16 -12.15
C PRO A 718 -11.03 -34.74 -12.37
N ALA A 719 -10.76 -33.80 -11.46
CA ALA A 719 -11.16 -32.39 -11.58
C ALA A 719 -10.04 -31.47 -11.06
N PRO A 720 -8.93 -31.32 -11.82
CA PRO A 720 -7.76 -30.57 -11.38
C PRO A 720 -8.06 -29.07 -11.29
N ILE A 721 -7.35 -28.39 -10.39
CA ILE A 721 -7.41 -26.94 -10.23
C ILE A 721 -6.66 -26.28 -11.41
N PRO A 722 -7.30 -25.38 -12.18
CA PRO A 722 -6.60 -24.66 -13.25
C PRO A 722 -5.55 -23.70 -12.69
N ASN A 723 -4.44 -23.49 -13.40
CA ASN A 723 -3.47 -22.47 -13.02
C ASN A 723 -4.09 -21.06 -13.05
N ASN A 724 -3.60 -20.18 -12.18
CA ASN A 724 -4.00 -18.80 -11.98
C ASN A 724 -5.37 -18.56 -11.36
N VAL A 725 -6.07 -19.61 -10.89
CA VAL A 725 -7.20 -19.43 -9.98
C VAL A 725 -6.69 -19.21 -8.56
N ASN A 726 -7.53 -18.67 -7.69
CA ASN A 726 -7.22 -18.38 -6.29
C ASN A 726 -8.36 -18.93 -5.41
N PRO A 727 -8.25 -18.87 -4.07
CA PRO A 727 -9.33 -19.32 -3.18
C PRO A 727 -10.68 -18.63 -3.40
N GLY A 728 -10.66 -17.35 -3.79
CA GLY A 728 -11.85 -16.62 -4.21
C GLY A 728 -12.47 -17.11 -5.51
N THR A 729 -11.81 -17.90 -6.36
CA THR A 729 -12.34 -18.36 -7.67
C THR A 729 -12.46 -19.88 -7.82
N SER A 730 -12.06 -20.66 -6.81
CA SER A 730 -12.03 -22.12 -6.85
C SER A 730 -12.56 -22.71 -5.56
N ASP A 731 -13.57 -23.58 -5.67
CA ASP A 731 -14.15 -24.38 -4.58
C ASP A 731 -13.21 -25.46 -4.00
N LYS A 732 -12.03 -25.63 -4.60
CA LYS A 732 -10.97 -26.57 -4.17
C LYS A 732 -9.83 -25.90 -3.40
N LEU A 733 -9.93 -24.59 -3.20
CA LEU A 733 -8.94 -23.81 -2.48
C LEU A 733 -9.66 -23.04 -1.38
N ALA A 734 -9.57 -23.52 -0.15
CA ALA A 734 -10.05 -22.77 1.01
C ALA A 734 -8.90 -22.00 1.63
N GLN A 735 -9.09 -20.72 1.94
CA GLN A 735 -8.08 -19.95 2.69
C GLN A 735 -8.60 -19.44 4.03
N ARG A 736 -7.65 -19.27 4.94
CA ARG A 736 -7.79 -18.58 6.23
C ARG A 736 -6.75 -17.47 6.33
N ASN A 737 -6.91 -16.43 5.51
CA ASN A 737 -5.96 -15.33 5.37
C ASN A 737 -6.48 -14.05 6.07
N LEU A 738 -6.32 -13.99 7.40
CA LEU A 738 -6.74 -12.86 8.21
C LEU A 738 -5.63 -12.46 9.19
N ALA A 739 -5.39 -11.17 9.31
CA ALA A 739 -4.66 -10.56 10.41
C ALA A 739 -5.61 -9.94 11.45
N ILE A 740 -5.30 -10.14 12.73
CA ILE A 740 -6.01 -9.48 13.84
C ILE A 740 -5.01 -8.66 14.63
N VAL A 741 -5.16 -7.34 14.57
CA VAL A 741 -4.25 -6.42 15.24
C VAL A 741 -5.09 -5.49 16.10
N GLU A 742 -4.95 -5.61 17.41
CA GLU A 742 -5.84 -4.95 18.36
C GLU A 742 -5.41 -3.49 18.60
N SER A 743 -6.40 -2.60 18.68
CA SER A 743 -6.23 -1.19 19.05
C SER A 743 -6.70 -0.95 20.49
N SER A 744 -6.15 0.07 21.14
CA SER A 744 -6.49 0.43 22.52
C SER A 744 -7.43 1.64 22.63
N ASN A 745 -8.31 1.61 23.63
CA ASN A 745 -9.06 2.77 24.12
C ASN A 745 -9.21 2.69 25.67
N PRO A 746 -8.78 3.72 26.43
CA PRO A 746 -8.00 4.87 25.97
C PRO A 746 -6.61 4.45 25.46
N GLY A 747 -6.05 5.18 24.49
CA GLY A 747 -4.79 4.82 23.85
C GLY A 747 -4.01 6.02 23.32
N VAL A 748 -2.68 5.96 23.39
CA VAL A 748 -1.76 6.87 22.69
C VAL A 748 -1.49 6.37 21.27
N VAL A 749 -0.79 7.16 20.44
CA VAL A 749 -0.49 6.83 19.03
C VAL A 749 0.10 5.43 18.90
N GLY A 750 1.16 5.11 19.66
CA GLY A 750 1.80 3.79 19.63
C GLY A 750 0.82 2.64 19.88
N SER A 751 -0.08 2.76 20.85
CA SER A 751 -1.07 1.73 21.18
C SER A 751 -2.32 1.71 20.28
N ARG A 752 -2.47 2.68 19.37
CA ARG A 752 -3.53 2.77 18.34
C ARG A 752 -3.02 2.44 16.93
N ARG A 753 -1.71 2.18 16.82
CA ARG A 753 -1.02 1.83 15.58
C ARG A 753 -1.22 0.37 15.21
N ILE A 754 -1.55 0.11 13.95
CA ILE A 754 -1.89 -1.21 13.42
C ILE A 754 -0.84 -1.62 12.39
N PRO A 755 0.25 -2.28 12.81
CA PRO A 755 1.26 -2.81 11.91
C PRO A 755 0.83 -4.14 11.28
N GLN A 756 0.95 -4.27 9.95
CA GLN A 756 0.75 -5.54 9.25
C GLN A 756 1.78 -5.71 8.13
N THR A 757 2.60 -6.76 8.22
CA THR A 757 3.50 -7.19 7.15
C THR A 757 2.78 -8.08 6.14
N PHE A 758 3.19 -8.00 4.89
CA PHE A 758 2.65 -8.82 3.82
C PHE A 758 3.61 -8.94 2.62
N GLU A 759 3.30 -9.84 1.69
CA GLU A 759 3.96 -9.93 0.39
C GLU A 759 3.08 -9.38 -0.73
N ILE A 760 3.75 -8.73 -1.68
CA ILE A 760 3.19 -8.15 -2.89
C ILE A 760 3.88 -8.79 -4.09
N ARG A 761 3.16 -8.98 -5.19
CA ARG A 761 3.78 -9.33 -6.48
C ARG A 761 3.99 -8.05 -7.30
N PRO A 762 5.17 -7.76 -7.87
CA PRO A 762 5.31 -6.61 -8.76
C PRO A 762 4.54 -6.82 -10.07
N THR A 763 4.35 -5.75 -10.85
CA THR A 763 3.84 -5.90 -12.22
C THR A 763 4.84 -6.73 -13.03
N SER A 764 4.38 -7.78 -13.70
CA SER A 764 5.30 -8.65 -14.44
C SER A 764 5.98 -7.89 -15.58
N GLU A 765 7.31 -7.95 -15.64
CA GLU A 765 8.10 -7.45 -16.78
C GLU A 765 7.72 -8.11 -18.12
N ARG A 766 7.06 -9.28 -18.08
CA ARG A 766 6.58 -9.99 -19.27
C ARG A 766 5.32 -9.40 -19.90
N LEU A 767 4.62 -8.50 -19.19
CA LEU A 767 3.44 -7.84 -19.75
C LEU A 767 3.85 -6.84 -20.85
N PRO A 768 3.08 -6.67 -21.93
CA PRO A 768 3.32 -5.63 -22.93
C PRO A 768 3.40 -4.24 -22.29
N ALA A 769 4.14 -3.30 -22.88
CA ALA A 769 4.37 -1.97 -22.30
C ALA A 769 3.06 -1.19 -22.06
N GLU A 770 2.09 -1.40 -22.94
CA GLU A 770 0.74 -0.83 -22.91
C GLU A 770 -0.23 -1.51 -21.93
N ALA A 771 0.16 -2.63 -21.31
CA ALA A 771 -0.66 -3.27 -20.31
C ALA A 771 -0.77 -2.39 -19.05
N ALA A 772 -1.95 -2.37 -18.45
CA ALA A 772 -2.15 -1.74 -17.14
C ALA A 772 -1.19 -2.36 -16.12
N ALA A 773 -0.76 -1.56 -15.14
CA ALA A 773 -0.01 -2.09 -14.01
C ALA A 773 -0.89 -3.03 -13.16
N ASP A 774 -0.26 -3.97 -12.46
CA ASP A 774 -0.88 -4.58 -11.29
C ASP A 774 -1.12 -3.49 -10.24
N GLU A 775 -2.18 -3.61 -9.45
CA GLU A 775 -2.54 -2.61 -8.45
C GLU A 775 -2.89 -3.26 -7.11
N LEU A 776 -2.50 -2.63 -6.02
CA LEU A 776 -3.12 -2.88 -4.73
C LEU A 776 -4.43 -2.11 -4.65
N MET A 777 -5.50 -2.84 -4.37
CA MET A 777 -6.81 -2.30 -4.05
C MET A 777 -7.02 -2.46 -2.54
N ILE A 778 -7.06 -1.32 -1.83
CA ILE A 778 -7.28 -1.28 -0.38
C ILE A 778 -8.68 -0.76 -0.12
N ASP A 779 -9.54 -1.65 0.37
CA ASP A 779 -10.87 -1.30 0.88
C ASP A 779 -10.76 -0.97 2.37
N TRP A 780 -10.91 0.32 2.70
CA TRP A 780 -10.82 0.83 4.06
C TRP A 780 -12.08 0.56 4.89
N GLY A 781 -13.16 0.07 4.26
CA GLY A 781 -14.42 -0.22 4.92
C GLY A 781 -14.94 0.97 5.72
N ARG A 782 -15.03 0.80 7.05
CA ARG A 782 -15.53 1.81 8.00
C ARG A 782 -14.44 2.36 8.93
N ILE A 783 -13.19 2.35 8.48
CA ILE A 783 -12.10 2.98 9.22
C ILE A 783 -12.48 4.45 9.52
N PRO A 784 -12.27 4.95 10.74
CA PRO A 784 -12.68 6.30 11.10
C PRO A 784 -11.99 7.37 10.26
N VAL A 785 -12.72 8.41 9.89
CA VAL A 785 -12.17 9.62 9.26
C VAL A 785 -11.04 10.19 10.11
N GLY A 786 -9.95 10.62 9.46
CA GLY A 786 -8.73 11.09 10.11
C GLY A 786 -7.72 9.97 10.44
N SER A 787 -8.01 8.72 10.06
CA SER A 787 -6.99 7.68 10.06
C SER A 787 -5.98 7.92 8.93
N ILE A 788 -4.71 7.67 9.21
CA ILE A 788 -3.62 7.79 8.24
C ILE A 788 -2.99 6.41 8.09
N ALA A 789 -2.73 6.02 6.84
CA ALA A 789 -2.01 4.79 6.56
C ALA A 789 -0.65 5.09 5.92
N THR A 790 0.33 4.23 6.17
CA THR A 790 1.60 4.24 5.44
C THR A 790 1.89 2.87 4.85
N LEU A 791 2.36 2.84 3.61
CA LEU A 791 2.79 1.65 2.90
C LEU A 791 4.31 1.71 2.70
N HIS A 792 5.05 0.83 3.38
CA HIS A 792 6.49 0.69 3.24
C HIS A 792 6.83 -0.45 2.27
N LEU A 793 7.63 -0.15 1.25
CA LEU A 793 8.03 -1.02 0.14
C LEU A 793 9.56 -0.94 -0.04
N PRO A 794 10.37 -1.63 0.78
CA PRO A 794 11.84 -1.46 0.81
C PRO A 794 12.57 -1.86 -0.47
N THR A 795 11.89 -2.58 -1.36
CA THR A 795 12.44 -3.08 -2.62
C THR A 795 11.85 -2.39 -3.85
N MET A 796 11.04 -1.34 -3.66
CA MET A 796 10.45 -0.55 -4.74
C MET A 796 10.77 0.93 -4.53
N ASP A 797 10.90 1.66 -5.64
CA ASP A 797 10.95 3.12 -5.62
C ASP A 797 9.52 3.68 -5.54
N CYS A 798 9.23 4.37 -4.44
CA CYS A 798 7.92 4.97 -4.23
C CYS A 798 7.68 6.22 -5.09
N GLU A 799 8.72 6.84 -5.66
CA GLU A 799 8.55 7.90 -6.66
C GLU A 799 7.98 7.34 -7.97
N GLU A 800 8.41 6.15 -8.40
CA GLU A 800 7.84 5.44 -9.57
C GLU A 800 6.36 5.07 -9.34
N VAL A 801 6.00 4.65 -8.12
CA VAL A 801 4.59 4.39 -7.75
C VAL A 801 3.74 5.64 -7.94
N LEU A 802 4.23 6.81 -7.49
CA LEU A 802 3.52 8.08 -7.65
C LEU A 802 3.40 8.49 -9.12
N GLU A 803 4.44 8.27 -9.93
CA GLU A 803 4.37 8.51 -11.37
C GLU A 803 3.31 7.65 -12.07
N LEU A 804 3.25 6.37 -11.73
CA LEU A 804 2.24 5.45 -12.28
C LEU A 804 0.84 5.88 -11.85
N ALA A 805 0.65 6.28 -10.59
CA ALA A 805 -0.63 6.75 -10.06
C ALA A 805 -1.09 8.05 -10.75
N ALA A 806 -0.16 8.98 -10.94
CA ALA A 806 -0.43 10.24 -11.64
C ALA A 806 -0.83 10.03 -13.10
N ARG A 807 -0.19 9.09 -13.81
CA ARG A 807 -0.55 8.73 -15.19
C ARG A 807 -1.90 8.03 -15.29
N ALA A 808 -2.21 7.16 -14.33
CA ALA A 808 -3.40 6.32 -14.38
C ALA A 808 -4.68 7.05 -13.96
N TYR A 809 -4.66 7.79 -12.84
CA TYR A 809 -5.87 8.37 -12.24
C TYR A 809 -5.76 9.86 -11.89
N ARG A 810 -4.58 10.47 -11.99
CA ARG A 810 -4.31 11.87 -11.60
C ARG A 810 -4.72 12.17 -10.13
N THR A 811 -4.40 11.26 -9.22
CA THR A 811 -4.72 11.31 -7.77
C THR A 811 -3.70 12.10 -6.93
N ASP A 812 -4.11 12.64 -5.78
CA ASP A 812 -3.26 13.33 -4.77
C ASP A 812 -3.29 12.61 -3.39
N HIS A 813 -3.91 11.42 -3.34
CA HIS A 813 -4.12 10.66 -2.08
C HIS A 813 -2.85 10.00 -1.54
N LEU A 814 -1.79 10.01 -2.35
CA LEU A 814 -0.51 9.39 -2.07
C LEU A 814 0.56 10.48 -1.91
N ALA A 815 1.28 10.45 -0.79
CA ALA A 815 2.40 11.35 -0.54
C ALA A 815 3.67 10.55 -0.23
N LEU A 816 4.82 11.04 -0.71
CA LEU A 816 6.12 10.42 -0.45
C LEU A 816 6.61 10.83 0.95
N ILE A 817 6.97 9.86 1.79
CA ILE A 817 7.61 10.08 3.09
C ILE A 817 9.13 9.88 2.99
N ASP A 818 9.51 8.82 2.31
CA ASP A 818 10.88 8.47 1.94
C ASP A 818 10.88 7.64 0.65
N GLU A 819 12.06 7.33 0.12
CA GLU A 819 12.27 6.56 -1.12
C GLU A 819 11.49 5.23 -1.15
N HIS A 820 11.12 4.69 0.01
CA HIS A 820 10.47 3.39 0.17
C HIS A 820 9.17 3.45 0.98
N THR A 821 8.59 4.63 1.21
CA THR A 821 7.40 4.76 2.05
C THR A 821 6.44 5.80 1.49
N LEU A 822 5.20 5.37 1.26
CA LEU A 822 4.07 6.22 0.90
C LEU A 822 3.16 6.43 2.10
N GLN A 823 2.70 7.65 2.30
CA GLN A 823 1.53 7.95 3.11
C GLN A 823 0.28 7.87 2.22
N ILE A 824 -0.80 7.31 2.75
CA ILE A 824 -2.08 7.13 2.09
C ILE A 824 -3.16 7.80 2.95
N ARG A 825 -3.90 8.74 2.35
CA ARG A 825 -5.12 9.27 2.97
C ARG A 825 -6.21 8.21 2.89
N THR A 826 -6.73 7.78 4.03
CA THR A 826 -7.79 6.76 4.07
C THR A 826 -9.13 7.35 3.63
N GLY A 827 -9.86 6.62 2.78
CA GLY A 827 -11.15 7.03 2.23
C GLY A 827 -11.62 6.03 1.18
N GLY A 828 -12.89 5.60 1.25
CA GLY A 828 -13.48 4.61 0.35
C GLY A 828 -12.56 3.43 -0.03
N MET A 829 -12.08 3.43 -1.28
CA MET A 829 -11.09 2.46 -1.78
C MET A 829 -9.89 3.18 -2.39
N SER A 830 -8.68 2.84 -1.96
CA SER A 830 -7.44 3.35 -2.55
C SER A 830 -6.84 2.37 -3.55
N TRP A 831 -6.21 2.91 -4.59
CA TRP A 831 -5.58 2.16 -5.68
C TRP A 831 -4.11 2.55 -5.78
N ILE A 832 -3.21 1.59 -5.58
CA ILE A 832 -1.76 1.82 -5.66
C ILE A 832 -1.20 0.99 -6.81
N PRO A 833 -0.79 1.60 -7.94
CA PRO A 833 -0.14 0.86 -9.01
C PRO A 833 1.25 0.38 -8.59
N LEU A 834 1.58 -0.83 -9.01
CA LEU A 834 2.82 -1.50 -8.66
C LEU A 834 3.81 -1.38 -9.81
N PRO A 835 5.02 -0.87 -9.59
CA PRO A 835 6.11 -0.89 -10.55
C PRO A 835 6.37 -2.27 -11.15
N ARG A 836 7.01 -2.25 -12.32
CA ARG A 836 7.45 -3.49 -12.96
C ARG A 836 8.62 -4.09 -12.20
N GLY A 837 8.66 -5.42 -12.13
CA GLY A 837 9.77 -6.12 -11.50
C GLY A 837 9.79 -7.62 -11.82
N GLY A 838 10.81 -8.29 -11.31
CA GLY A 838 11.03 -9.72 -11.50
C GLY A 838 9.99 -10.61 -10.83
N ASP A 839 10.14 -11.93 -11.00
CA ASP A 839 9.15 -12.92 -10.54
C ASP A 839 9.10 -13.11 -9.00
N ALA A 840 9.98 -12.47 -8.24
CA ALA A 840 10.01 -12.61 -6.79
C ALA A 840 8.97 -11.70 -6.13
N ASN A 841 8.21 -12.26 -5.18
CA ASN A 841 7.37 -11.44 -4.31
C ASN A 841 8.25 -10.51 -3.47
N VAL A 842 7.71 -9.34 -3.16
CA VAL A 842 8.40 -8.24 -2.50
C VAL A 842 7.76 -7.99 -1.13
N PRO A 843 8.58 -7.84 -0.07
CA PRO A 843 8.08 -7.52 1.26
C PRO A 843 7.39 -6.15 1.27
N GLY A 844 6.30 -6.06 2.02
CA GLY A 844 5.60 -4.82 2.28
C GLY A 844 5.13 -4.74 3.73
N MET A 845 4.90 -3.52 4.20
CA MET A 845 4.28 -3.28 5.49
C MET A 845 3.26 -2.15 5.39
N LEU A 846 2.01 -2.48 5.74
CA LEU A 846 0.92 -1.53 5.90
C LEU A 846 0.84 -1.16 7.37
N THR A 847 0.90 0.13 7.68
CA THR A 847 0.67 0.66 9.02
C THR A 847 -0.58 1.53 8.98
N ILE A 848 -1.51 1.37 9.92
CA ILE A 848 -2.69 2.23 10.04
C ILE A 848 -2.68 2.86 11.43
N ASP A 849 -2.69 4.20 11.49
CA ASP A 849 -2.85 4.94 12.72
C ASP A 849 -4.30 5.39 12.88
N LEU A 850 -4.97 4.81 13.87
CA LEU A 850 -6.36 5.16 14.19
C LEU A 850 -6.42 6.46 15.03
N PRO A 851 -7.40 7.35 14.78
CA PRO A 851 -7.55 8.60 15.53
C PRO A 851 -7.99 8.36 16.99
N PRO A 852 -7.84 9.33 17.90
CA PRO A 852 -8.14 9.15 19.33
C PRO A 852 -9.64 8.99 19.63
N ILE A 853 -10.50 9.16 18.62
CA ILE A 853 -11.97 9.07 18.72
C ILE A 853 -12.50 7.62 18.76
N VAL A 854 -11.65 6.61 18.54
CA VAL A 854 -12.04 5.19 18.61
C VAL A 854 -12.43 4.79 20.04
N ARG A 855 -13.39 3.88 20.18
CA ARG A 855 -13.98 3.45 21.46
C ARG A 855 -13.90 1.93 21.61
N ALA A 856 -13.64 1.47 22.83
CA ALA A 856 -13.65 0.04 23.14
C ALA A 856 -15.00 -0.61 22.73
N GLY A 857 -14.94 -1.81 22.16
CA GLY A 857 -16.09 -2.54 21.62
C GLY A 857 -16.34 -2.29 20.13
N GLN A 858 -15.68 -1.30 19.51
CA GLN A 858 -15.67 -1.16 18.05
C GLN A 858 -14.77 -2.22 17.40
N ALA A 859 -15.06 -2.56 16.15
CA ALA A 859 -14.19 -3.37 15.30
C ALA A 859 -14.21 -2.80 13.88
N PHE A 860 -13.02 -2.67 13.30
CA PHE A 860 -12.86 -2.20 11.92
C PHE A 860 -12.28 -3.32 11.04
N THR A 861 -12.52 -3.21 9.74
CA THR A 861 -12.06 -4.19 8.76
C THR A 861 -11.46 -3.44 7.58
N VAL A 862 -10.25 -3.87 7.18
CA VAL A 862 -9.56 -3.41 5.97
C VAL A 862 -9.29 -4.63 5.12
N VAL A 863 -9.60 -4.57 3.83
CA VAL A 863 -9.32 -5.66 2.89
C VAL A 863 -8.32 -5.18 1.85
N VAL A 864 -7.21 -5.90 1.72
CA VAL A 864 -6.18 -5.63 0.73
C VAL A 864 -6.24 -6.72 -0.33
N ARG A 865 -6.37 -6.31 -1.59
CA ARG A 865 -6.37 -7.18 -2.76
C ARG A 865 -5.28 -6.74 -3.72
N GLN A 866 -4.78 -7.67 -4.53
CA GLN A 866 -4.00 -7.30 -5.71
C GLN A 866 -4.76 -7.63 -6.98
N VAL A 867 -4.94 -6.62 -7.83
CA VAL A 867 -5.61 -6.71 -9.13
C VAL A 867 -4.53 -6.76 -10.21
N THR A 868 -4.54 -7.79 -11.05
CA THR A 868 -3.55 -7.92 -12.11
C THR A 868 -3.91 -7.08 -13.34
N GLY A 869 -2.90 -6.51 -13.98
CA GLY A 869 -2.99 -5.92 -15.31
C GLY A 869 -3.10 -6.98 -16.42
N GLN A 870 -2.79 -8.24 -16.10
CA GLN A 870 -2.99 -9.36 -17.01
C GLN A 870 -4.49 -9.60 -17.23
N VAL A 871 -4.90 -9.35 -18.47
CA VAL A 871 -6.27 -9.59 -18.92
C VAL A 871 -6.60 -11.10 -18.89
N ALA A 872 -7.65 -11.46 -18.16
CA ALA A 872 -8.17 -12.83 -18.15
C ALA A 872 -8.88 -13.17 -19.47
N ARG A 873 -8.85 -14.45 -19.84
CA ARG A 873 -9.56 -15.01 -21.01
C ARG A 873 -10.68 -15.95 -20.54
N PRO A 874 -11.73 -16.18 -21.34
CA PRO A 874 -12.83 -17.07 -20.96
C PRO A 874 -12.33 -18.47 -20.57
N PRO A 875 -12.74 -19.00 -19.40
CA PRO A 875 -12.44 -20.38 -19.03
C PRO A 875 -12.95 -21.38 -20.09
N GLY A 876 -12.12 -22.34 -20.49
CA GLY A 876 -12.52 -23.45 -21.37
C GLY A 876 -12.35 -23.25 -22.88
N VAL A 877 -11.76 -22.14 -23.34
CA VAL A 877 -11.45 -21.94 -24.78
C VAL A 877 -10.01 -22.34 -25.06
N VAL A 878 -9.81 -23.48 -25.75
CA VAL A 878 -8.51 -23.84 -26.34
C VAL A 878 -8.19 -22.82 -27.43
N ALA A 879 -6.94 -22.35 -27.44
CA ALA A 879 -6.44 -21.31 -28.33
C ALA A 879 -6.59 -21.71 -29.80
N LEU A 880 -7.70 -21.33 -30.44
CA LEU A 880 -7.86 -21.13 -31.89
C LEU A 880 -9.22 -20.46 -32.12
N ALA A 881 -9.19 -19.22 -32.61
CA ALA A 881 -10.33 -18.42 -33.10
C ALA A 881 -11.27 -17.74 -32.06
N ALA A 882 -10.86 -16.58 -31.54
CA ALA A 882 -11.81 -15.51 -31.17
C ALA A 882 -11.15 -14.13 -31.43
N THR A 883 -11.64 -13.42 -32.45
CA THR A 883 -11.14 -12.10 -32.90
C THR A 883 -11.66 -10.92 -32.09
N THR A 884 -12.35 -11.16 -30.97
CA THR A 884 -12.73 -10.13 -29.99
C THR A 884 -12.29 -10.56 -28.60
N VAL A 885 -11.10 -10.12 -28.18
CA VAL A 885 -10.59 -10.40 -26.83
C VAL A 885 -11.47 -9.65 -25.83
N ARG A 886 -12.39 -10.37 -25.18
CA ARG A 886 -13.07 -9.86 -23.99
C ARG A 886 -12.03 -9.73 -22.89
N ALA A 887 -11.77 -8.50 -22.48
CA ALA A 887 -10.69 -8.17 -21.57
C ALA A 887 -11.22 -7.67 -20.22
N TRP A 888 -10.99 -8.43 -19.15
CA TRP A 888 -11.23 -7.98 -17.77
C TRP A 888 -10.02 -8.27 -16.90
N ARG A 889 -9.92 -7.53 -15.80
CA ARG A 889 -8.90 -7.74 -14.76
C ARG A 889 -9.43 -8.69 -13.70
N HIS A 890 -8.55 -9.32 -12.94
CA HIS A 890 -8.95 -10.22 -11.87
C HIS A 890 -8.09 -10.04 -10.64
N VAL A 891 -8.60 -10.49 -9.50
CA VAL A 891 -7.87 -10.49 -8.23
C VAL A 891 -6.92 -11.69 -8.19
N LEU A 892 -5.68 -11.48 -7.74
CA LEU A 892 -4.68 -12.56 -7.56
C LEU A 892 -4.77 -13.21 -6.17
N GLY A 893 -5.24 -12.44 -5.20
CA GLY A 893 -5.34 -12.83 -3.81
C GLY A 893 -5.78 -11.66 -2.95
N SER A 894 -6.28 -12.01 -1.77
CA SER A 894 -6.89 -11.10 -0.81
C SER A 894 -6.48 -11.50 0.61
N PHE A 895 -6.21 -10.51 1.45
CA PHE A 895 -6.15 -10.68 2.90
C PHE A 895 -6.93 -9.56 3.60
N GLN A 896 -7.36 -9.84 4.82
CA GLN A 896 -8.13 -8.90 5.63
C GLN A 896 -7.41 -8.61 6.94
N ILE A 897 -7.47 -7.36 7.38
CA ILE A 897 -7.05 -6.91 8.72
C ILE A 897 -8.32 -6.60 9.51
N THR A 898 -8.50 -7.28 10.63
CA THR A 898 -9.54 -6.96 11.62
C THR A 898 -8.90 -6.23 12.79
N ILE A 899 -9.50 -5.11 13.18
CA ILE A 899 -8.96 -4.23 14.21
C ILE A 899 -10.00 -4.09 15.34
N PRO A 900 -10.03 -5.01 16.31
CA PRO A 900 -10.84 -4.86 17.50
C PRO A 900 -10.27 -3.75 18.39
N VAL A 901 -11.12 -2.87 18.89
CA VAL A 901 -10.74 -1.85 19.88
C VAL A 901 -11.06 -2.39 21.28
N ARG A 902 -10.03 -2.51 22.12
CA ARG A 902 -10.13 -3.06 23.48
C ARG A 902 -9.54 -2.12 24.53
N HIS A 903 -9.79 -2.44 25.79
CA HIS A 903 -9.10 -1.80 26.91
C HIS A 903 -7.63 -2.21 26.95
N LYS A 904 -6.73 -1.27 27.25
CA LYS A 904 -5.28 -1.49 27.17
C LYS A 904 -4.79 -2.61 28.11
N GLU A 905 -5.46 -2.82 29.23
CA GLU A 905 -5.08 -3.76 30.30
C GLU A 905 -5.06 -5.22 29.81
N VAL A 906 -5.88 -5.56 28.81
CA VAL A 906 -5.93 -6.92 28.25
C VAL A 906 -4.94 -7.12 27.08
N LEU A 907 -4.31 -6.05 26.60
CA LEU A 907 -3.45 -6.07 25.40
C LEU A 907 -1.96 -6.19 25.75
N LEU A 908 -1.51 -5.63 26.88
CA LEU A 908 -0.09 -5.50 27.18
C LEU A 908 0.65 -6.84 27.24
N ALA A 909 0.14 -7.82 28.01
CA ALA A 909 0.83 -9.11 28.18
C ALA A 909 0.93 -9.92 26.86
N PRO A 910 -0.14 -10.03 26.04
CA PRO A 910 -0.02 -10.58 24.68
C PRO A 910 0.99 -9.84 23.80
N GLU A 911 1.03 -8.50 23.84
CA GLU A 911 1.93 -7.69 23.01
C GLU A 911 3.41 -7.88 23.43
N GLN A 912 3.71 -7.95 24.73
CA GLN A 912 5.06 -8.24 25.24
C GLN A 912 5.54 -9.63 24.81
N ARG A 913 4.64 -10.62 24.88
CA ARG A 913 4.91 -11.99 24.40
C ARG A 913 5.22 -11.98 22.90
N LEU A 914 4.39 -11.30 22.11
CA LEU A 914 4.60 -11.16 20.68
C LEU A 914 5.95 -10.50 20.38
N LEU A 915 6.27 -9.38 21.02
CA LEU A 915 7.55 -8.69 20.83
C LEU A 915 8.75 -9.62 21.12
N SER A 916 8.67 -10.39 22.21
CA SER A 916 9.70 -11.36 22.58
C SER A 916 9.93 -12.42 21.49
N THR A 917 8.84 -12.98 20.95
CA THR A 917 8.92 -13.97 19.87
C THR A 917 9.38 -13.35 18.55
N LEU A 918 8.93 -12.14 18.21
CA LEU A 918 9.36 -11.47 16.98
C LEU A 918 10.85 -11.10 17.03
N ARG A 919 11.38 -10.62 18.17
CA ARG A 919 12.83 -10.40 18.32
C ARG A 919 13.63 -11.70 18.23
N TRP A 920 13.06 -12.83 18.62
CA TRP A 920 13.69 -14.14 18.43
C TRP A 920 13.80 -14.47 16.93
N ILE A 921 12.71 -14.27 16.18
CA ILE A 921 12.67 -14.47 14.73
C ILE A 921 13.62 -13.50 14.01
N GLU A 922 13.66 -12.24 14.42
CA GLU A 922 14.53 -11.20 13.84
C GLU A 922 16.00 -11.62 13.79
N ARG A 923 16.50 -12.28 14.85
CA ARG A 923 17.89 -12.81 14.90
C ARG A 923 18.21 -13.84 13.82
N SER A 924 17.19 -14.46 13.23
CA SER A 924 17.34 -15.48 12.20
C SER A 924 17.40 -14.90 10.79
N ILE A 925 17.08 -13.61 10.61
CA ILE A 925 17.00 -12.91 9.32
C ILE A 925 18.34 -12.20 9.06
N PRO A 926 19.11 -12.61 8.04
CA PRO A 926 20.36 -11.94 7.66
C PRO A 926 20.13 -10.49 7.20
N SER A 927 21.12 -9.61 7.40
CA SER A 927 21.03 -8.20 7.00
C SER A 927 20.92 -7.96 5.50
N ASN A 928 21.26 -8.96 4.68
CA ASN A 928 21.13 -8.94 3.22
C ASN A 928 19.86 -9.66 2.72
N ASP A 929 19.00 -10.15 3.62
CA ASP A 929 17.71 -10.73 3.26
C ASP A 929 16.71 -9.62 2.91
N ARG A 930 15.88 -9.83 1.88
CA ARG A 930 14.86 -8.86 1.44
C ARG A 930 13.91 -8.44 2.57
N TRP A 931 13.66 -9.32 3.54
CA TRP A 931 12.78 -9.04 4.67
C TRP A 931 13.42 -8.21 5.77
N TYR A 932 14.74 -8.06 5.80
CA TYR A 932 15.45 -7.48 6.94
C TYR A 932 14.92 -6.09 7.32
N ALA A 933 14.85 -5.17 6.36
CA ALA A 933 14.38 -3.80 6.60
C ALA A 933 12.91 -3.74 7.04
N THR A 934 12.03 -4.47 6.35
CA THR A 934 10.60 -4.54 6.69
C THR A 934 10.36 -5.16 8.06
N PHE A 935 11.05 -6.26 8.38
CA PHE A 935 10.85 -6.97 9.63
C PHE A 935 11.41 -6.18 10.82
N GLN A 936 12.54 -5.49 10.66
CA GLN A 936 13.08 -4.58 11.67
C GLN A 936 12.09 -3.44 11.96
N ARG A 937 11.50 -2.84 10.91
CA ARG A 937 10.44 -1.82 11.06
C ARG A 937 9.22 -2.37 11.78
N TYR A 938 8.81 -3.60 11.48
CA TYR A 938 7.71 -4.30 12.15
C TYR A 938 7.98 -4.50 13.65
N VAL A 939 9.14 -5.07 14.01
CA VAL A 939 9.56 -5.25 15.41
C VAL A 939 9.61 -3.93 16.15
N LYS A 940 10.11 -2.87 15.52
CA LYS A 940 10.12 -1.51 16.09
C LYS A 940 8.71 -1.00 16.40
N GLN A 941 7.75 -1.17 15.50
CA GLN A 941 6.38 -0.71 15.76
C GLN A 941 5.67 -1.55 16.83
N VAL A 942 5.92 -2.85 16.90
CA VAL A 942 5.44 -3.70 18.01
C VAL A 942 6.06 -3.27 19.35
N ALA A 943 7.33 -2.86 19.36
CA ALA A 943 7.96 -2.26 20.55
C ALA A 943 7.27 -0.95 20.97
N MET A 944 6.99 -0.05 20.03
CA MET A 944 6.22 1.19 20.30
C MET A 944 4.82 0.91 20.83
N ARG A 945 4.19 -0.20 20.40
CA ARG A 945 2.90 -0.65 20.94
C ARG A 945 3.02 -1.09 22.40
N VAL A 946 4.05 -1.87 22.75
CA VAL A 946 4.32 -2.25 24.16
C VAL A 946 4.47 -1.00 25.03
N ASP A 947 5.26 -0.02 24.60
CA ASP A 947 5.47 1.23 25.32
C ASP A 947 4.16 2.04 25.42
N GLY A 948 3.41 2.14 24.32
CA GLY A 948 2.13 2.83 24.29
C GLY A 948 1.04 2.19 25.16
N LEU A 949 1.11 0.88 25.41
CA LEU A 949 0.23 0.15 26.31
C LEU A 949 0.64 0.27 27.78
N GLY A 950 1.76 0.94 28.09
CA GLY A 950 2.28 1.15 29.43
C GLY A 950 3.32 0.12 29.89
N GLY A 951 3.87 -0.67 28.98
CA GLY A 951 5.02 -1.55 29.23
C GLY A 951 6.36 -0.85 29.01
N ASP A 952 7.44 -1.63 29.15
CA ASP A 952 8.80 -1.24 28.78
C ASP A 952 9.32 -2.22 27.72
N SER A 953 9.37 -1.77 26.48
CA SER A 953 9.84 -2.57 25.35
C SER A 953 11.35 -2.84 25.42
N THR A 954 12.13 -2.07 26.17
CA THR A 954 13.58 -2.30 26.33
C THR A 954 13.88 -3.48 27.25
N ALA A 955 12.96 -3.79 28.17
CA ALA A 955 13.05 -4.93 29.08
C ALA A 955 12.66 -6.28 28.44
N VAL A 956 12.03 -6.27 27.26
CA VAL A 956 11.52 -7.49 26.60
C VAL A 956 12.65 -8.27 25.91
N THR A 957 13.08 -9.40 26.47
CA THR A 957 14.15 -10.20 25.86
C THR A 957 13.62 -11.09 24.72
N PRO A 958 14.47 -11.50 23.77
CA PRO A 958 14.04 -12.41 22.70
C PRO A 958 13.90 -13.86 23.17
N SER A 959 12.74 -14.48 22.96
CA SER A 959 12.45 -15.85 23.40
C SER A 959 11.49 -16.58 22.44
N PRO A 960 11.79 -17.83 22.03
CA PRO A 960 10.88 -18.63 21.19
C PRO A 960 9.59 -19.04 21.92
N SER A 961 9.63 -19.12 23.25
CA SER A 961 8.47 -19.41 24.10
C SER A 961 7.68 -18.16 24.46
N GLY A 962 8.13 -16.97 24.04
CA GLY A 962 7.50 -15.70 24.39
C GLY A 962 7.66 -15.30 25.86
N ASP A 963 8.49 -16.02 26.64
CA ASP A 963 8.92 -15.59 27.96
C ASP A 963 9.85 -14.38 27.83
N TRP A 964 9.27 -13.20 27.90
CA TRP A 964 9.94 -11.92 27.72
C TRP A 964 10.79 -11.48 28.91
N GLN A 965 10.59 -12.11 30.08
CA GLN A 965 11.34 -11.84 31.31
C GLN A 965 12.50 -12.81 31.50
N ALA A 966 12.44 -13.99 30.87
CA ALA A 966 13.57 -14.89 30.86
C ALA A 966 14.80 -14.17 30.35
N THR A 967 15.86 -14.18 31.15
CA THR A 967 17.21 -14.07 30.64
C THR A 967 17.50 -15.35 29.86
N THR A 968 16.91 -15.52 28.68
CA THR A 968 17.29 -16.58 27.76
C THR A 968 18.80 -16.44 27.55
N PRO A 969 19.61 -17.49 27.76
CA PRO A 969 20.99 -17.48 27.33
C PRO A 969 20.96 -17.47 25.80
N GLY A 970 20.89 -16.27 25.21
CA GLY A 970 21.38 -16.08 23.85
C GLY A 970 22.88 -16.38 23.83
N PRO A 971 23.51 -16.49 22.64
CA PRO A 971 24.96 -16.51 22.54
C PRO A 971 25.46 -15.29 23.32
N THR A 972 26.10 -15.51 24.47
CA THR A 972 26.39 -14.38 25.34
C THR A 972 27.33 -13.45 24.57
N THR A 973 27.05 -12.15 24.64
CA THR A 973 27.79 -11.10 23.94
C THR A 973 29.29 -11.40 24.02
N PRO A 974 30.06 -11.26 22.93
CA PRO A 974 31.51 -11.42 22.97
C PRO A 974 32.11 -10.48 24.04
N GLY A 975 32.25 -10.95 25.28
CA GLY A 975 32.58 -10.11 26.43
C GLY A 975 31.92 -10.50 27.76
N SER A 976 30.98 -11.45 27.78
CA SER A 976 30.43 -11.97 29.03
C SER A 976 31.53 -12.55 29.95
N ALA A 977 31.31 -12.53 31.27
CA ALA A 977 32.25 -13.12 32.22
C ALA A 977 32.47 -14.62 31.91
N ALA A 978 31.39 -15.35 31.58
CA ALA A 978 31.44 -16.75 31.21
C ALA A 978 32.30 -17.02 29.95
N CYS A 979 32.13 -16.26 28.87
CA CYS A 979 32.94 -16.46 27.65
C CYS A 979 34.40 -16.02 27.82
N ARG A 980 34.67 -15.06 28.71
CA ARG A 980 36.05 -14.74 29.13
C ARG A 980 36.66 -15.90 29.89
N SER A 981 35.91 -16.52 30.82
CA SER A 981 36.37 -17.72 31.53
C SER A 981 36.64 -18.89 30.60
N PHE A 982 35.80 -19.13 29.59
CA PHE A 982 36.06 -20.15 28.57
C PHE A 982 37.31 -19.83 27.74
N ALA A 983 37.48 -18.59 27.27
CA ALA A 983 38.66 -18.20 26.50
C ALA A 983 39.95 -18.36 27.33
N ILE A 984 39.93 -17.96 28.60
CA ILE A 984 41.05 -18.12 29.53
C ILE A 984 41.35 -19.59 29.77
N ALA A 985 40.33 -20.43 29.99
CA ALA A 985 40.50 -21.86 30.19
C ALA A 985 41.10 -22.55 28.96
N VAL A 986 40.64 -22.21 27.75
CA VAL A 986 41.21 -22.71 26.49
C VAL A 986 42.66 -22.28 26.33
N ALA A 987 42.99 -21.00 26.56
CA ALA A 987 44.37 -20.51 26.48
C ALA A 987 45.28 -21.19 27.53
N ALA A 988 44.81 -21.38 28.75
CA ALA A 988 45.57 -22.02 29.83
C ALA A 988 45.82 -23.52 29.58
N LEU A 989 44.80 -24.25 29.12
CA LEU A 989 44.93 -25.67 28.76
C LEU A 989 45.86 -25.85 27.56
N LEU A 990 45.81 -24.94 26.58
CA LEU A 990 46.73 -24.94 25.45
C LEU A 990 48.17 -24.66 25.89
N ALA A 991 48.38 -23.67 26.78
CA ALA A 991 49.70 -23.39 27.36
C ALA A 991 50.25 -24.60 28.12
N MET A 992 49.40 -25.26 28.92
CA MET A 992 49.76 -26.46 29.67
C MET A 992 50.11 -27.63 28.74
N LEU A 993 49.37 -27.81 27.65
CA LEU A 993 49.66 -28.81 26.64
C LEU A 993 51.03 -28.57 25.99
N VAL A 994 51.36 -27.32 25.64
CA VAL A 994 52.67 -26.95 25.09
C VAL A 994 53.81 -27.26 26.07
N ILE A 995 53.62 -26.96 27.36
CA ILE A 995 54.62 -27.24 28.40
C ILE A 995 54.86 -28.76 28.54
N LEU A 996 53.79 -29.56 28.58
CA LEU A 996 53.87 -31.02 28.71
C LEU A 996 54.52 -31.67 27.48
N LEU A 997 54.24 -31.17 26.27
CA LEU A 997 54.87 -31.62 25.03
C LEU A 997 56.35 -31.19 24.92
N GLY A 998 56.72 -30.09 25.56
CA GLY A 998 58.09 -29.56 25.58
C GLY A 998 58.98 -30.11 26.71
N ALA A 999 58.42 -30.81 27.69
CA ALA A 999 59.17 -31.48 28.75
C ALA A 999 59.80 -32.79 28.26
N THR A 1000 60.78 -33.33 28.99
CA THR A 1000 61.36 -34.64 28.66
C THR A 1000 60.29 -35.74 28.78
N ALA A 1001 60.10 -36.49 27.70
CA ALA A 1001 59.00 -37.46 27.61
C ALA A 1001 59.20 -38.60 28.62
N SER A 1002 58.31 -38.66 29.62
CA SER A 1002 58.10 -39.84 30.46
C SER A 1002 56.70 -40.40 30.20
N ALA A 1003 56.46 -41.67 30.52
CA ALA A 1003 55.14 -42.28 30.38
C ALA A 1003 54.03 -41.48 31.09
N VAL A 1004 54.36 -40.86 32.23
CA VAL A 1004 53.46 -39.99 32.99
C VAL A 1004 53.14 -38.69 32.24
N GLN A 1005 54.13 -38.06 31.61
CA GLN A 1005 53.95 -36.83 30.82
C GLN A 1005 53.07 -37.07 29.58
N ILE A 1006 53.20 -38.22 28.93
CA ILE A 1006 52.37 -38.60 27.77
C ILE A 1006 50.91 -38.76 28.19
N VAL A 1007 50.65 -39.45 29.32
CA VAL A 1007 49.28 -39.62 29.84
C VAL A 1007 48.66 -38.28 30.24
N LEU A 1008 49.41 -37.42 30.93
CA LEU A 1008 48.95 -36.09 31.31
C LEU A 1008 48.67 -35.20 30.08
N GLY A 1009 49.51 -35.26 29.05
CA GLY A 1009 49.31 -34.54 27.80
C GLY A 1009 48.03 -34.96 27.08
N LEU A 1010 47.73 -36.25 27.04
CA LEU A 1010 46.49 -36.78 26.44
C LEU A 1010 45.23 -36.34 27.21
N LEU A 1011 45.30 -36.33 28.55
CA LEU A 1011 44.18 -35.86 29.39
C LEU A 1011 43.92 -34.36 29.19
N VAL A 1012 44.97 -33.56 29.13
CA VAL A 1012 44.86 -32.10 28.88
C VAL A 1012 44.34 -31.82 27.48
N LEU A 1013 44.74 -32.60 26.47
CA LEU A 1013 44.20 -32.49 25.12
C LEU A 1013 42.70 -32.83 25.06
N ALA A 1014 42.29 -33.91 25.72
CA ALA A 1014 40.87 -34.28 25.78
C ALA A 1014 40.03 -33.19 26.47
N LEU A 1015 40.54 -32.62 27.57
CA LEU A 1015 39.89 -31.52 28.28
C LEU A 1015 39.86 -30.24 27.45
N LEU A 1016 40.93 -29.92 26.72
CA LEU A 1016 40.99 -28.78 25.80
C LEU A 1016 39.95 -28.90 24.69
N LEU A 1017 39.78 -30.09 24.10
CA LEU A 1017 38.76 -30.34 23.09
C LEU A 1017 37.35 -30.18 23.65
N LEU A 1018 37.09 -30.69 24.85
CA LEU A 1018 35.79 -30.60 25.51
C LEU A 1018 35.43 -29.15 25.87
N VAL A 1019 36.34 -28.42 26.52
CA VAL A 1019 36.15 -27.01 26.89
C VAL A 1019 36.09 -26.12 25.64
N GLY A 1020 36.91 -26.40 24.63
CA GLY A 1020 36.90 -25.69 23.35
C GLY A 1020 35.59 -25.89 22.58
N HIS A 1021 35.06 -27.11 22.53
CA HIS A 1021 33.76 -27.40 21.93
C HIS A 1021 32.63 -26.67 22.67
N GLY A 1022 32.65 -26.67 24.01
CA GLY A 1022 31.73 -25.91 24.84
C GLY A 1022 31.81 -24.40 24.56
N TRP A 1023 33.01 -23.86 24.40
CA TRP A 1023 33.23 -22.45 24.07
C TRP A 1023 32.68 -22.09 22.68
N VAL A 1024 32.93 -22.90 21.65
CA VAL A 1024 32.45 -22.63 20.27
C VAL A 1024 30.93 -22.73 20.19
N THR A 1025 30.33 -23.74 20.80
CA THR A 1025 28.88 -23.96 20.79
C THR A 1025 28.12 -22.92 21.60
N THR A 1026 28.67 -22.50 22.74
CA THR A 1026 28.00 -21.56 23.67
C THR A 1026 28.30 -20.09 23.33
N CYS A 1027 29.54 -19.76 22.94
CA CYS A 1027 29.98 -18.37 22.78
C CYS A 1027 30.16 -17.92 21.32
N ARG A 1028 30.16 -18.85 20.34
CA ARG A 1028 30.39 -18.58 18.91
C ARG A 1028 31.42 -17.46 18.64
N PRO A 1029 32.67 -17.58 19.14
CA PRO A 1029 33.65 -16.50 19.03
C PRO A 1029 33.98 -16.24 17.56
N GLY A 1030 34.04 -14.96 17.16
CA GLY A 1030 34.52 -14.60 15.83
C GLY A 1030 35.95 -15.06 15.59
N ILE A 1031 36.32 -15.28 14.32
CA ILE A 1031 37.62 -15.84 13.90
C ILE A 1031 38.80 -15.09 14.55
N GLY A 1032 38.74 -13.75 14.61
CA GLY A 1032 39.79 -12.94 15.25
C GLY A 1032 40.01 -13.27 16.73
N ARG A 1033 38.96 -13.50 17.52
CA ARG A 1033 39.08 -13.87 18.94
C ARG A 1033 39.60 -15.29 19.14
N LEU A 1034 39.21 -16.19 18.24
CA LEU A 1034 39.70 -17.57 18.26
C LEU A 1034 41.22 -17.58 18.01
N LEU A 1035 41.69 -16.84 17.01
CA LEU A 1035 43.12 -16.68 16.71
C LEU A 1035 43.88 -16.03 17.86
N VAL A 1036 43.35 -14.95 18.46
CA VAL A 1036 44.00 -14.27 19.60
C VAL A 1036 44.12 -15.22 20.81
N THR A 1037 43.08 -15.98 21.13
CA THR A 1037 43.07 -16.88 22.31
C THR A 1037 44.04 -18.05 22.13
N LEU A 1038 44.07 -18.66 20.94
CA LEU A 1038 45.03 -19.71 20.61
C LEU A 1038 46.46 -19.15 20.60
N GLY A 1039 46.66 -17.96 20.03
CA GLY A 1039 47.96 -17.27 20.03
C GLY A 1039 48.48 -17.00 21.45
N LEU A 1040 47.62 -16.46 22.34
CA LEU A 1040 47.98 -16.22 23.74
C LEU A 1040 48.36 -17.51 24.48
N GLY A 1041 47.60 -18.60 24.28
CA GLY A 1041 47.90 -19.89 24.89
C GLY A 1041 49.24 -20.48 24.43
N LEU A 1042 49.51 -20.43 23.12
CA LEU A 1042 50.79 -20.92 22.56
C LEU A 1042 51.97 -20.09 23.06
N ILE A 1043 51.88 -18.75 23.01
CA ILE A 1043 52.95 -17.85 23.45
C ILE A 1043 53.24 -18.02 24.95
N ALA A 1044 52.19 -18.07 25.78
CA ALA A 1044 52.35 -18.29 27.22
C ALA A 1044 53.01 -19.64 27.52
N GLY A 1045 52.60 -20.72 26.85
CA GLY A 1045 53.20 -22.04 26.99
C GLY A 1045 54.68 -22.06 26.62
N VAL A 1046 55.07 -21.42 25.52
CA VAL A 1046 56.47 -21.32 25.07
C VAL A 1046 57.31 -20.48 26.03
N ILE A 1047 56.82 -19.32 26.48
CA ILE A 1047 57.55 -18.48 27.44
C ILE A 1047 57.81 -19.23 28.75
N ILE A 1048 56.79 -19.88 29.29
CA ILE A 1048 56.91 -20.65 30.54
C ILE A 1048 57.88 -21.83 30.34
N LEU A 1049 57.80 -22.54 29.21
CA LEU A 1049 58.71 -23.63 28.90
C LEU A 1049 60.18 -23.15 28.79
N LEU A 1050 60.42 -21.99 28.17
CA LEU A 1050 61.75 -21.40 28.08
C LEU A 1050 62.27 -20.98 29.46
N LEU A 1051 61.43 -20.40 30.31
CA LEU A 1051 61.78 -20.04 31.69
C LEU A 1051 62.09 -21.27 32.55
N LEU A 1052 61.33 -22.35 32.40
CA LEU A 1052 61.57 -23.63 33.07
C LEU A 1052 62.88 -24.29 32.61
N ARG A 1053 63.28 -24.09 31.35
CA ARG A 1053 64.56 -24.58 30.81
C ARG A 1053 65.74 -23.68 31.16
N SER A 1054 65.54 -22.38 31.40
CA SER A 1054 66.60 -21.44 31.79
C SER A 1054 66.93 -21.43 33.29
N GLY A 1055 66.12 -22.12 34.11
CA GLY A 1055 66.23 -22.14 35.58
C GLY A 1055 66.74 -23.45 36.19
N GLY A 1056 67.18 -24.42 35.39
CA GLY A 1056 67.86 -25.62 35.87
C GLY A 1056 69.39 -25.46 35.81
N PRO A 1057 70.16 -26.03 36.76
CA PRO A 1057 71.62 -26.10 36.66
C PRO A 1057 72.10 -26.87 35.42
#